data_AF-M4VB11-F1
#
_entry.id   AF-M4VB11-F1
#
_cell.length_a   1.000
_cell.length_b   1.000
_cell.length_c   1.000
_cell.angle_alpha   90.00
_cell.angle_beta   90.00
_cell.angle_gamma   90.00
#
_symmetry.space_group_name_H-M   'P 1'
#
loop_
_entity.id
_entity.type
_entity.pdbx_description
1 polymer ?
#
loop_
_entity_poly.entity_id
_entity_poly.type
_entity_poly.pdbx_seq_one_letter_code
_entity_poly.pdbx_strand_id
1 'polypeptide(L)'
;MRSKFISALLCPVVALSVAGCGIKLGEKNNKQEKVAEIQGTSCLKPSMELLKKFVAGNANDDELSESLECLQSVLLTFKENIRGKDVNAYTPEEIGKFLTQNFLKNSTFQLTPELMGEVLKFKVMLLGGDTEKITKEEIIRLVDVFARYKPELLKLNPHMKVITGKWAATGNEKQDQRQFNEAKRALISFLDHLGRDLAYTQRSYELNDMFGLVEKIAGIVNANESTLSTIRNARVAIISFKKALIGGDSSLTGQEWVSFTQTLSQAYAQYLRVQYFLKPLKASQSTEKWQVYEGIATDVVGLIEDLLGRKTGGLLSNNEIIELLGSLRPLLPSLELNAEMVGQINHIKIMLLGRHNLSEQGWSKEDFSTLKRKIPVLLKNINVITANLKHLKVNKEAYRKSEIKYEDFQQAELAIQAAVKEIGEQIVESYDLDVLKATVLNLSRTVLKDSLKLPENIEQLFEVVKTAKYTLTGESGATVSRNGIRLLLNVGIHMYANFVEFSNFVSVFKIEENEFTANLAKLLPKFKESTALLLRMKPDHNISTQEIVPLVMSLQEQGLLKTKFRQASVESTINALWSHLLNDPAKRLGTPRVHLGGFGSVALEQLATELQHWVLNQMVINRLFTEKESYTKEELAPALQQMGLSELHRLVGAKGLMNFNSSGYLKILSETNGRYTRGDLIKSNLARAISRLVIRAFATDINRVNNLQGVNQDELQAGFNLVRGLLVDIGMMDEVGADGFVASRFREANLFLSVGNGDSIASLEEIHHLALHIMSGLGRANALKPLALERCVQTRNTENEGLSLLDESCLIDLYYNEVAAFSDLPKLLEMKQKHTEEEVKTYYLSLLKAAGYVQTEEKQVKLSDAALFPHVAQYLEMIYYSHDKSQDSLLQKEEALAAFPVFKELIVTLTKSFPALVEDDMPGVFIFLLKEGKAPRTLAEKLRFAAFVKDHDCSKPEGCHKGWDIQSTRLDLGKIFNFIAEATKPQPPTPVVAGAGTETAGNE
;
A
#
# COMPACT_ATOMS: atom_id res chain seq x y z
N MET A 1 6.29 -32.82 34.72
CA MET A 1 5.69 -34.19 34.77
C MET A 1 6.76 -35.20 34.37
N ARG A 2 6.67 -36.46 34.86
CA ARG A 2 7.30 -37.72 34.35
C ARG A 2 8.71 -37.61 33.73
N SER A 3 9.81 -38.16 34.23
CA SER A 3 10.09 -39.21 35.24
C SER A 3 9.46 -40.60 34.99
N LYS A 4 10.33 -41.62 35.02
CA LYS A 4 10.13 -43.10 34.89
C LYS A 4 9.74 -43.66 33.51
N PHE A 5 10.60 -44.55 32.99
CA PHE A 5 10.40 -45.92 32.47
C PHE A 5 11.75 -46.40 31.84
N ILE A 6 12.19 -47.67 31.79
CA ILE A 6 12.19 -48.83 32.72
C ILE A 6 13.12 -49.95 32.10
N SER A 7 13.41 -51.05 32.82
CA SER A 7 14.21 -52.25 32.40
C SER A 7 15.73 -52.07 32.34
N ALA A 8 16.63 -52.89 32.92
CA ALA A 8 16.62 -54.16 33.68
C ALA A 8 16.65 -55.51 32.90
N LEU A 9 17.59 -56.38 33.30
CA LEU A 9 17.94 -57.75 32.81
C LEU A 9 18.45 -57.80 31.34
N LEU A 10 19.33 -58.71 30.88
CA LEU A 10 19.78 -60.03 31.37
C LEU A 10 21.33 -60.23 31.34
N CYS A 11 21.78 -61.32 31.99
CA CYS A 11 23.05 -62.06 31.82
C CYS A 11 22.66 -63.58 31.73
N PRO A 12 23.52 -64.59 31.47
CA PRO A 12 24.94 -64.64 31.06
C PRO A 12 25.17 -65.55 29.80
N VAL A 13 26.40 -66.10 29.59
CA VAL A 13 26.78 -67.47 29.10
C VAL A 13 28.01 -67.51 28.14
N VAL A 14 29.15 -68.06 28.63
CA VAL A 14 30.06 -69.12 28.06
C VAL A 14 30.53 -69.02 26.57
N ALA A 15 31.79 -69.26 26.14
CA ALA A 15 32.95 -70.00 26.70
C ALA A 15 34.37 -69.53 26.23
N LEU A 16 35.41 -70.03 26.92
CA LEU A 16 36.68 -70.67 26.44
C LEU A 16 37.04 -70.62 24.92
N SER A 17 38.30 -70.57 24.44
CA SER A 17 39.69 -70.59 24.99
C SER A 17 40.67 -70.28 23.81
N VAL A 18 42.03 -70.42 23.75
CA VAL A 18 43.13 -71.06 24.53
C VAL A 18 44.47 -70.32 24.27
N ALA A 19 45.50 -70.51 25.13
CA ALA A 19 46.96 -70.30 24.91
C ALA A 19 47.49 -68.84 24.76
N GLY A 20 48.75 -68.52 25.11
CA GLY A 20 49.85 -69.36 25.63
C GLY A 20 50.87 -68.59 26.49
N CYS A 21 51.77 -69.29 27.18
CA CYS A 21 52.62 -68.76 28.25
C CYS A 21 53.94 -68.10 27.80
N GLY A 22 54.41 -67.09 28.55
CA GLY A 22 55.71 -66.44 28.38
C GLY A 22 56.31 -65.90 29.69
N ILE A 23 56.79 -66.79 30.57
CA ILE A 23 57.38 -66.50 31.90
C ILE A 23 58.92 -66.47 31.74
N LYS A 24 59.70 -65.46 32.18
CA LYS A 24 60.15 -65.15 33.56
C LYS A 24 60.73 -63.70 33.57
N LEU A 25 60.42 -62.81 34.54
CA LEU A 25 61.12 -62.61 35.83
C LEU A 25 62.63 -62.33 35.71
N GLY A 26 63.09 -61.13 36.12
CA GLY A 26 64.51 -60.76 35.95
C GLY A 26 65.09 -59.49 36.60
N GLU A 27 64.41 -58.77 37.52
CA GLU A 27 65.00 -58.13 38.73
C GLU A 27 64.05 -57.12 39.43
N LYS A 28 64.36 -56.80 40.69
CA LYS A 28 63.62 -55.81 41.51
C LYS A 28 64.34 -54.47 41.51
N ASN A 29 63.66 -53.40 41.11
CA ASN A 29 63.98 -52.07 41.63
C ASN A 29 62.83 -51.57 42.51
N ASN A 30 62.66 -52.23 43.67
CA ASN A 30 61.62 -51.90 44.64
C ASN A 30 61.99 -50.66 45.46
N LYS A 31 62.07 -49.52 44.79
CA LYS A 31 61.89 -48.21 45.42
C LYS A 31 60.49 -47.72 45.08
N GLN A 32 59.58 -47.89 46.03
CA GLN A 32 58.54 -46.88 46.21
C GLN A 32 59.25 -45.58 46.56
N GLU A 33 59.54 -44.76 45.56
CA GLU A 33 59.84 -43.36 45.80
C GLU A 33 58.59 -42.74 46.42
N LYS A 34 58.62 -42.61 47.75
CA LYS A 34 57.81 -41.62 48.44
C LYS A 34 58.29 -40.25 47.95
N VAL A 35 57.69 -39.79 46.86
CA VAL A 35 57.78 -38.40 46.41
C VAL A 35 57.50 -37.54 47.64
N ALA A 36 58.47 -36.72 48.04
CA ALA A 36 58.36 -35.94 49.26
C ALA A 36 57.15 -35.02 49.16
N GLU A 37 56.35 -34.94 50.24
CA GLU A 37 55.14 -34.14 50.24
C GLU A 37 55.52 -32.65 50.29
N ILE A 38 55.46 -32.00 49.12
CA ILE A 38 56.02 -30.66 48.90
C ILE A 38 55.18 -29.62 49.64
N GLN A 39 55.74 -28.99 50.69
CA GLN A 39 54.97 -28.04 51.51
C GLN A 39 54.55 -26.77 50.73
N GLY A 40 55.32 -26.36 49.73
CA GLY A 40 55.04 -25.21 48.87
C GLY A 40 53.82 -25.35 47.94
N THR A 41 53.20 -26.52 47.83
CA THR A 41 52.05 -26.74 46.92
C THR A 41 50.68 -26.59 47.57
N SER A 42 50.63 -26.32 48.88
CA SER A 42 49.39 -26.23 49.67
C SER A 42 48.41 -25.15 49.19
N CYS A 43 48.91 -24.04 48.63
CA CYS A 43 48.10 -22.92 48.13
C CYS A 43 47.31 -23.24 46.84
N LEU A 44 47.67 -24.28 46.07
CA LEU A 44 47.12 -24.45 44.72
C LEU A 44 45.62 -24.74 44.73
N LYS A 45 45.13 -25.54 45.68
CA LYS A 45 43.69 -25.86 45.76
C LYS A 45 42.84 -24.61 46.04
N PRO A 46 43.15 -23.77 47.05
CA PRO A 46 42.55 -22.44 47.18
C PRO A 46 42.64 -21.60 45.90
N SER A 47 43.82 -21.49 45.30
CA SER A 47 44.06 -20.68 44.10
C SER A 47 43.21 -21.12 42.90
N MET A 48 42.97 -22.42 42.74
CA MET A 48 42.07 -22.94 41.68
C MET A 48 40.60 -22.59 41.92
N GLU A 49 40.15 -22.46 43.18
CA GLU A 49 38.80 -21.96 43.47
C GLU A 49 38.70 -20.43 43.29
N LEU A 50 39.75 -19.68 43.62
CA LEU A 50 39.84 -18.24 43.37
C LEU A 50 39.91 -17.92 41.87
N LEU A 51 40.59 -18.74 41.05
CA LEU A 51 40.56 -18.64 39.59
C LEU A 51 39.16 -18.97 39.03
N LYS A 52 38.38 -19.87 39.65
CA LYS A 52 36.96 -20.02 39.32
C LYS A 52 36.14 -18.78 39.72
N LYS A 53 36.45 -18.11 40.84
CA LYS A 53 35.83 -16.81 41.18
C LYS A 53 36.14 -15.76 40.10
N PHE A 54 37.39 -15.67 39.63
CA PHE A 54 37.80 -14.77 38.54
C PHE A 54 37.01 -15.06 37.24
N VAL A 55 36.89 -16.32 36.83
CA VAL A 55 36.06 -16.74 35.67
C VAL A 55 34.55 -16.59 35.93
N ALA A 56 34.12 -16.32 37.18
CA ALA A 56 32.77 -15.88 37.53
C ALA A 56 32.64 -14.34 37.68
N GLY A 57 33.74 -13.59 37.56
CA GLY A 57 33.81 -12.16 37.87
C GLY A 57 33.53 -11.81 39.33
N ASN A 58 33.76 -12.75 40.25
CA ASN A 58 33.49 -12.64 41.69
C ASN A 58 34.76 -12.68 42.56
N ALA A 59 35.95 -12.60 41.97
CA ALA A 59 37.20 -12.43 42.71
C ALA A 59 37.47 -10.94 42.95
N ASN A 60 38.13 -10.60 44.05
CA ASN A 60 38.81 -9.31 44.18
C ASN A 60 40.25 -9.39 43.62
N ASP A 61 40.91 -8.24 43.53
CA ASP A 61 42.24 -8.14 42.91
C ASP A 61 43.34 -8.79 43.76
N ASP A 62 43.20 -8.79 45.09
CA ASP A 62 44.12 -9.44 46.02
C ASP A 62 44.03 -10.98 45.92
N GLU A 63 42.81 -11.53 45.90
CA GLU A 63 42.53 -12.95 45.68
C GLU A 63 43.11 -13.46 44.36
N LEU A 64 43.03 -12.64 43.30
CA LEU A 64 43.62 -12.96 42.00
C LEU A 64 45.15 -12.85 42.05
N SER A 65 45.69 -11.85 42.73
CA SER A 65 47.13 -11.66 42.94
C SER A 65 47.76 -12.86 43.65
N GLU A 66 47.24 -13.25 44.81
CA GLU A 66 47.69 -14.42 45.58
C GLU A 66 47.63 -15.71 44.76
N SER A 67 46.58 -15.87 43.94
CA SER A 67 46.40 -17.07 43.10
C SER A 67 47.45 -17.19 42.00
N LEU A 68 47.82 -16.07 41.37
CA LEU A 68 48.83 -16.03 40.32
C LEU A 68 50.25 -16.18 40.90
N GLU A 69 50.50 -15.65 42.09
CA GLU A 69 51.76 -15.83 42.83
C GLU A 69 51.93 -17.28 43.33
N CYS A 70 50.86 -17.92 43.81
CA CYS A 70 50.86 -19.35 44.12
C CYS A 70 51.23 -20.19 42.89
N LEU A 71 50.65 -19.92 41.71
CA LEU A 71 50.99 -20.64 40.48
C LEU A 71 52.47 -20.50 40.11
N GLN A 72 53.04 -19.29 40.21
CA GLN A 72 54.46 -19.04 39.97
C GLN A 72 55.34 -19.81 40.97
N SER A 73 55.02 -19.75 42.25
CA SER A 73 55.72 -20.48 43.32
C SER A 73 55.67 -21.99 43.13
N VAL A 74 54.53 -22.56 42.74
CA VAL A 74 54.37 -23.99 42.44
C VAL A 74 55.23 -24.43 41.25
N LEU A 75 55.34 -23.60 40.20
CA LEU A 75 56.20 -23.89 39.04
C LEU A 75 57.69 -23.88 39.39
N LEU A 76 58.15 -22.88 40.15
CA LEU A 76 59.53 -22.83 40.65
C LEU A 76 59.83 -24.03 41.57
N THR A 77 58.93 -24.31 42.52
CA THR A 77 59.07 -25.43 43.45
C THR A 77 59.12 -26.78 42.71
N PHE A 78 58.32 -26.97 41.66
CA PHE A 78 58.38 -28.16 40.80
C PHE A 78 59.73 -28.33 40.09
N LYS A 79 60.23 -27.26 39.44
CA LYS A 79 61.54 -27.21 38.77
C LYS A 79 62.70 -27.55 39.70
N GLU A 80 62.62 -27.14 40.97
CA GLU A 80 63.67 -27.33 41.97
C GLU A 80 63.63 -28.72 42.64
N ASN A 81 62.43 -29.23 42.94
CA ASN A 81 62.26 -30.42 43.78
C ASN A 81 62.00 -31.71 43.00
N ILE A 82 61.50 -31.63 41.76
CA ILE A 82 61.29 -32.82 40.91
C ILE A 82 62.48 -33.02 39.97
N ARG A 83 62.96 -34.26 39.93
CA ARG A 83 63.96 -34.75 38.97
C ARG A 83 63.25 -35.59 37.92
N GLY A 84 63.26 -35.13 36.68
CA GLY A 84 62.81 -35.94 35.53
C GLY A 84 63.85 -37.01 35.16
N LYS A 85 63.46 -37.90 34.26
CA LYS A 85 64.32 -38.89 33.60
C LYS A 85 65.38 -38.22 32.69
N ASP A 86 65.06 -37.05 32.14
CA ASP A 86 66.02 -36.10 31.59
C ASP A 86 66.45 -35.13 32.70
N VAL A 87 67.75 -34.85 32.83
CA VAL A 87 68.28 -33.97 33.89
C VAL A 87 67.73 -32.54 33.77
N ASN A 88 67.41 -32.10 32.55
CA ASN A 88 66.98 -30.73 32.26
C ASN A 88 65.55 -30.62 31.72
N ALA A 89 64.81 -31.73 31.62
CA ALA A 89 63.45 -31.72 31.09
C ALA A 89 62.52 -32.77 31.75
N TYR A 90 61.22 -32.59 31.55
CA TYR A 90 60.15 -33.41 32.12
C TYR A 90 59.20 -33.90 31.03
N THR A 91 58.83 -35.19 31.05
CA THR A 91 57.84 -35.76 30.11
C THR A 91 56.40 -35.40 30.53
N PRO A 92 55.40 -35.45 29.61
CA PRO A 92 54.00 -35.28 29.96
C PRO A 92 53.51 -36.27 31.03
N GLU A 93 54.09 -37.47 31.06
CA GLU A 93 53.76 -38.51 32.02
C GLU A 93 54.29 -38.17 33.42
N GLU A 94 55.50 -37.63 33.50
CA GLU A 94 56.10 -37.16 34.76
C GLU A 94 55.33 -35.98 35.35
N ILE A 95 54.96 -35.01 34.50
CA ILE A 95 54.14 -33.85 34.87
C ILE A 95 52.73 -34.31 35.29
N GLY A 96 52.07 -35.14 34.48
CA GLY A 96 50.74 -35.67 34.76
C GLY A 96 50.70 -36.51 36.04
N LYS A 97 51.71 -37.34 36.26
CA LYS A 97 51.91 -38.11 37.52
C LYS A 97 52.15 -37.19 38.71
N PHE A 98 53.00 -36.17 38.58
CA PHE A 98 53.25 -35.19 39.64
C PHE A 98 51.97 -34.44 40.04
N LEU A 99 51.23 -33.90 39.06
CA LEU A 99 49.96 -33.22 39.27
C LEU A 99 48.91 -34.14 39.90
N THR A 100 48.81 -35.38 39.41
CA THR A 100 47.83 -36.34 39.92
C THR A 100 48.16 -36.79 41.35
N GLN A 101 49.42 -37.11 41.65
CA GLN A 101 49.84 -37.65 42.94
C GLN A 101 49.96 -36.62 44.06
N ASN A 102 50.12 -35.32 43.76
CA ASN A 102 50.30 -34.29 44.78
C ASN A 102 49.10 -33.33 44.92
N PHE A 103 48.27 -33.17 43.89
CA PHE A 103 47.21 -32.15 43.87
C PHE A 103 45.81 -32.73 43.58
N LEU A 104 45.71 -33.74 42.71
CA LEU A 104 44.42 -34.27 42.25
C LEU A 104 43.98 -35.57 42.96
N LYS A 105 44.75 -36.07 43.94
CA LYS A 105 44.49 -37.27 44.78
C LYS A 105 43.00 -37.49 45.15
N ASN A 106 42.28 -36.40 45.46
CA ASN A 106 40.88 -36.43 45.90
C ASN A 106 39.94 -35.63 44.97
N SER A 107 40.27 -35.49 43.68
CA SER A 107 39.45 -34.79 42.69
C SER A 107 38.84 -35.77 41.67
N THR A 108 37.71 -35.41 41.08
CA THR A 108 37.08 -36.15 39.96
C THR A 108 37.82 -35.97 38.63
N PHE A 109 38.87 -35.13 38.59
CA PHE A 109 39.64 -34.80 37.39
C PHE A 109 40.93 -35.62 37.34
N GLN A 110 41.19 -36.22 36.17
CA GLN A 110 42.45 -36.89 35.83
C GLN A 110 43.06 -36.16 34.64
N LEU A 111 44.37 -35.86 34.67
CA LEU A 111 45.07 -35.43 33.45
C LEU A 111 45.23 -36.64 32.53
N THR A 112 44.45 -36.66 31.45
CA THR A 112 44.59 -37.68 30.42
C THR A 112 45.79 -37.36 29.51
N PRO A 113 46.42 -38.37 28.86
CA PRO A 113 47.54 -38.14 27.94
C PRO A 113 47.18 -37.17 26.81
N GLU A 114 45.93 -37.21 26.33
CA GLU A 114 45.43 -36.36 25.25
C GLU A 114 45.23 -34.90 25.70
N LEU A 115 45.03 -34.63 26.99
CA LEU A 115 45.08 -33.26 27.52
C LEU A 115 46.52 -32.77 27.59
N MET A 116 47.45 -33.58 28.11
CA MET A 116 48.86 -33.19 28.18
C MET A 116 49.47 -32.96 26.79
N GLY A 117 49.08 -33.72 25.76
CA GLY A 117 49.49 -33.49 24.37
C GLY A 117 49.11 -32.08 23.87
N GLU A 118 47.87 -31.64 24.11
CA GLU A 118 47.43 -30.28 23.70
C GLU A 118 48.11 -29.18 24.53
N VAL A 119 48.33 -29.41 25.82
CA VAL A 119 49.10 -28.49 26.67
C VAL A 119 50.53 -28.34 26.16
N LEU A 120 51.19 -29.43 25.72
CA LEU A 120 52.54 -29.37 25.17
C LEU A 120 52.62 -28.71 23.79
N LYS A 121 51.65 -28.98 22.89
CA LYS A 121 51.53 -28.26 21.61
C LYS A 121 51.41 -26.76 21.83
N PHE A 122 50.52 -26.32 22.73
CA PHE A 122 50.34 -24.91 23.08
C PHE A 122 51.60 -24.32 23.75
N LYS A 123 52.26 -25.08 24.64
CA LYS A 123 53.55 -24.71 25.25
C LYS A 123 54.63 -24.42 24.20
N VAL A 124 54.73 -25.24 23.14
CA VAL A 124 55.71 -25.01 22.05
C VAL A 124 55.44 -23.72 21.27
N MET A 125 54.18 -23.33 21.12
CA MET A 125 53.81 -22.09 20.44
C MET A 125 53.95 -20.86 21.35
N LEU A 126 53.76 -20.98 22.67
CA LEU A 126 53.94 -19.90 23.65
C LEU A 126 55.41 -19.69 24.09
N LEU A 127 56.20 -20.76 24.23
CA LEU A 127 57.55 -20.73 24.82
C LEU A 127 58.65 -21.28 23.89
N GLY A 128 58.29 -21.91 22.77
CA GLY A 128 59.23 -22.66 21.93
C GLY A 128 59.56 -24.05 22.50
N GLY A 129 60.62 -24.65 21.97
CA GLY A 129 61.11 -25.96 22.38
C GLY A 129 60.38 -27.13 21.73
N ASP A 130 60.20 -28.20 22.51
CA ASP A 130 59.86 -29.56 22.06
C ASP A 130 58.41 -29.96 22.45
N THR A 131 57.71 -30.71 21.60
CA THR A 131 56.33 -31.19 21.86
C THR A 131 56.25 -32.38 22.81
N GLU A 132 57.36 -33.08 23.09
CA GLU A 132 57.37 -34.30 23.93
C GLU A 132 57.86 -34.04 25.36
N LYS A 133 58.42 -32.86 25.66
CA LYS A 133 58.96 -32.52 26.99
C LYS A 133 58.94 -31.03 27.29
N ILE A 134 58.97 -30.68 28.59
CA ILE A 134 59.16 -29.31 29.08
C ILE A 134 60.55 -29.16 29.68
N THR A 135 61.35 -28.19 29.23
CA THR A 135 62.67 -27.89 29.82
C THR A 135 62.57 -27.06 31.10
N LYS A 136 63.58 -27.11 31.98
CA LYS A 136 63.66 -26.25 33.16
C LYS A 136 63.65 -24.76 32.80
N GLU A 137 64.22 -24.42 31.65
CA GLU A 137 64.29 -23.07 31.07
C GLU A 137 62.94 -22.64 30.47
N GLU A 138 62.10 -23.56 30.02
CA GLU A 138 60.69 -23.29 29.70
C GLU A 138 59.86 -23.01 30.97
N ILE A 139 60.11 -23.72 32.07
CA ILE A 139 59.39 -23.46 33.33
C ILE A 139 59.71 -22.05 33.87
N ILE A 140 60.96 -21.59 33.77
CA ILE A 140 61.32 -20.19 34.10
C ILE A 140 60.54 -19.22 33.18
N ARG A 141 60.59 -19.43 31.87
CA ARG A 141 59.88 -18.57 30.91
C ARG A 141 58.36 -18.57 31.08
N LEU A 142 57.77 -19.66 31.60
CA LEU A 142 56.36 -19.73 31.98
C LEU A 142 56.06 -18.89 33.23
N VAL A 143 56.96 -18.87 34.22
CA VAL A 143 56.86 -17.97 35.39
C VAL A 143 56.98 -16.50 34.95
N ASP A 144 57.89 -16.18 34.04
CA ASP A 144 58.02 -14.84 33.45
C ASP A 144 56.73 -14.43 32.69
N VAL A 145 56.11 -15.36 31.96
CA VAL A 145 54.80 -15.17 31.33
C VAL A 145 53.73 -14.85 32.38
N PHE A 146 53.59 -15.64 33.45
CA PHE A 146 52.63 -15.36 34.51
C PHE A 146 52.87 -13.99 35.18
N ALA A 147 54.13 -13.58 35.37
CA ALA A 147 54.48 -12.26 35.88
C ALA A 147 54.07 -11.13 34.92
N ARG A 148 54.25 -11.31 33.59
CA ARG A 148 53.78 -10.34 32.58
C ARG A 148 52.25 -10.23 32.49
N TYR A 149 51.52 -11.34 32.61
CA TYR A 149 50.05 -11.31 32.50
C TYR A 149 49.34 -10.88 33.78
N LYS A 150 49.97 -10.97 34.96
CA LYS A 150 49.39 -10.50 36.23
C LYS A 150 48.74 -9.11 36.13
N PRO A 151 49.42 -8.03 35.65
CA PRO A 151 48.79 -6.71 35.52
C PRO A 151 47.64 -6.64 34.50
N GLU A 152 47.69 -7.40 33.39
CA GLU A 152 46.56 -7.42 32.43
C GLU A 152 45.36 -8.20 32.99
N LEU A 153 45.58 -9.29 33.72
CA LEU A 153 44.52 -10.07 34.36
C LEU A 153 43.82 -9.27 35.48
N LEU A 154 44.57 -8.48 36.25
CA LEU A 154 44.01 -7.54 37.23
C LEU A 154 43.15 -6.46 36.55
N LYS A 155 43.64 -5.83 35.46
CA LYS A 155 42.81 -4.90 34.64
C LYS A 155 41.55 -5.57 34.07
N LEU A 156 41.58 -6.87 33.82
CA LEU A 156 40.46 -7.62 33.28
C LEU A 156 39.41 -7.96 34.35
N ASN A 157 39.82 -8.14 35.61
CA ASN A 157 38.99 -8.67 36.70
C ASN A 157 37.65 -7.89 36.91
N PRO A 158 37.64 -6.54 37.01
CA PRO A 158 36.39 -5.78 37.15
C PRO A 158 35.38 -6.01 36.01
N HIS A 159 35.86 -6.43 34.84
CA HIS A 159 35.08 -6.61 33.62
C HIS A 159 34.69 -8.07 33.35
N MET A 160 35.17 -9.03 34.14
CA MET A 160 34.98 -10.46 33.89
C MET A 160 33.51 -10.91 33.87
N LYS A 161 32.60 -10.22 34.58
CA LYS A 161 31.15 -10.51 34.46
C LYS A 161 30.62 -10.20 33.06
N VAL A 162 31.04 -9.10 32.44
CA VAL A 162 30.66 -8.71 31.08
C VAL A 162 31.29 -9.67 30.08
N ILE A 163 32.59 -9.97 30.25
CA ILE A 163 33.33 -10.84 29.33
C ILE A 163 32.77 -12.27 29.33
N THR A 164 32.40 -12.82 30.50
CA THR A 164 31.98 -14.23 30.61
C THR A 164 30.48 -14.48 30.42
N GLY A 165 29.72 -13.51 29.90
CA GLY A 165 28.28 -13.67 29.64
C GLY A 165 27.38 -13.60 30.88
N LYS A 166 27.89 -13.10 32.02
CA LYS A 166 27.24 -13.16 33.35
C LYS A 166 26.77 -11.80 33.91
N TRP A 167 27.10 -10.70 33.25
CA TRP A 167 26.61 -9.36 33.60
C TRP A 167 25.11 -9.22 33.33
N ALA A 168 24.45 -8.40 34.15
CA ALA A 168 23.09 -7.95 33.93
C ALA A 168 23.13 -6.42 33.79
N ALA A 169 22.57 -5.90 32.68
CA ALA A 169 22.47 -4.48 32.44
C ALA A 169 21.62 -3.80 33.54
N THR A 170 22.01 -2.61 33.95
CA THR A 170 21.33 -1.83 34.99
C THR A 170 20.01 -1.20 34.53
N GLY A 171 19.80 -1.11 33.21
CA GLY A 171 18.69 -0.38 32.58
C GLY A 171 19.01 1.08 32.28
N ASN A 172 20.17 1.58 32.75
CA ASN A 172 20.69 2.89 32.38
C ASN A 172 21.60 2.73 31.15
N GLU A 173 21.00 2.80 29.95
CA GLU A 173 21.67 2.60 28.65
C GLU A 173 23.04 3.29 28.54
N LYS A 174 23.15 4.55 28.98
CA LYS A 174 24.39 5.34 28.91
C LYS A 174 25.48 4.84 29.86
N GLN A 175 25.11 4.25 30.99
CA GLN A 175 26.04 3.61 31.93
C GLN A 175 26.39 2.20 31.49
N ASP A 176 25.39 1.42 31.04
CA ASP A 176 25.53 0.06 30.57
C ASP A 176 26.46 -0.01 29.34
N GLN A 177 26.25 0.89 28.36
CA GLN A 177 27.12 1.01 27.18
C GLN A 177 28.54 1.50 27.54
N ARG A 178 28.74 2.27 28.62
CA ARG A 178 30.07 2.65 29.12
C ARG A 178 30.80 1.45 29.71
N GLN A 179 30.19 0.76 30.68
CA GLN A 179 30.74 -0.44 31.31
C GLN A 179 31.07 -1.53 30.28
N PHE A 180 30.18 -1.72 29.30
CA PHE A 180 30.42 -2.63 28.17
C PHE A 180 31.61 -2.20 27.30
N ASN A 181 31.71 -0.92 26.94
CA ASN A 181 32.83 -0.41 26.14
C ASN A 181 34.18 -0.37 26.89
N GLU A 182 34.16 -0.35 28.22
CA GLU A 182 35.35 -0.52 29.08
C GLU A 182 35.78 -1.98 29.11
N ALA A 183 34.84 -2.92 29.31
CA ALA A 183 35.08 -4.35 29.19
C ALA A 183 35.62 -4.76 27.81
N LYS A 184 35.04 -4.20 26.73
CA LYS A 184 35.54 -4.35 25.35
C LYS A 184 37.01 -3.93 25.24
N ARG A 185 37.38 -2.76 25.80
CA ARG A 185 38.76 -2.25 25.79
C ARG A 185 39.73 -3.11 26.60
N ALA A 186 39.34 -3.54 27.80
CA ALA A 186 40.17 -4.42 28.63
C ALA A 186 40.42 -5.79 27.96
N LEU A 187 39.39 -6.39 27.38
CA LEU A 187 39.50 -7.65 26.62
C LEU A 187 40.40 -7.51 25.38
N ILE A 188 40.27 -6.41 24.63
CA ILE A 188 41.14 -6.13 23.48
C ILE A 188 42.60 -5.96 23.94
N SER A 189 42.87 -5.22 25.04
CA SER A 189 44.23 -5.08 25.60
C SER A 189 44.85 -6.43 25.95
N PHE A 190 44.13 -7.27 26.71
CA PHE A 190 44.62 -8.58 27.12
C PHE A 190 44.90 -9.49 25.92
N LEU A 191 43.98 -9.58 24.96
CA LEU A 191 44.13 -10.45 23.79
C LEU A 191 45.15 -9.91 22.77
N ASP A 192 45.40 -8.60 22.71
CA ASP A 192 46.45 -8.02 21.89
C ASP A 192 47.86 -8.29 22.47
N HIS A 193 48.05 -8.13 23.79
CA HIS A 193 49.31 -8.56 24.44
C HIS A 193 49.55 -10.06 24.25
N LEU A 194 48.51 -10.88 24.43
CA LEU A 194 48.58 -12.31 24.16
C LEU A 194 48.98 -12.58 22.70
N GLY A 195 48.32 -11.95 21.73
CA GLY A 195 48.67 -12.08 20.30
C GLY A 195 50.14 -11.75 19.99
N ARG A 196 50.75 -10.81 20.70
CA ARG A 196 52.17 -10.45 20.54
C ARG A 196 53.13 -11.46 21.17
N ASP A 197 52.81 -12.03 22.33
CA ASP A 197 53.62 -13.12 22.92
C ASP A 197 53.52 -14.41 22.10
N LEU A 198 52.32 -14.77 21.61
CA LEU A 198 52.14 -15.95 20.75
C LEU A 198 52.84 -15.77 19.39
N ALA A 199 52.94 -14.53 18.89
CA ALA A 199 53.72 -14.19 17.71
C ALA A 199 55.24 -14.38 17.89
N TYR A 200 55.76 -14.27 19.12
CA TYR A 200 57.20 -14.24 19.39
C TYR A 200 57.96 -15.46 18.89
N THR A 201 57.37 -16.66 19.01
CA THR A 201 58.04 -17.92 18.62
C THR A 201 58.09 -18.17 17.11
N GLN A 202 57.33 -17.38 16.33
CA GLN A 202 57.11 -17.54 14.88
C GLN A 202 56.63 -18.94 14.43
N ARG A 203 56.19 -19.80 15.36
CA ARG A 203 55.63 -21.12 15.04
C ARG A 203 54.24 -20.99 14.42
N SER A 204 53.88 -21.94 13.56
CA SER A 204 52.47 -22.14 13.20
C SER A 204 51.80 -23.07 14.21
N TYR A 205 50.51 -22.87 14.45
CA TYR A 205 49.70 -23.66 15.38
C TYR A 205 48.26 -23.80 14.87
N GLU A 206 47.72 -25.02 14.91
CA GLU A 206 46.39 -25.34 14.39
C GLU A 206 45.26 -24.80 15.27
N LEU A 207 44.32 -24.06 14.68
CA LEU A 207 43.09 -23.66 15.37
C LEU A 207 42.30 -24.87 15.89
N ASN A 208 42.36 -26.00 15.19
CA ASN A 208 41.73 -27.24 15.62
C ASN A 208 42.26 -27.76 16.97
N ASP A 209 43.56 -27.61 17.21
CA ASP A 209 44.21 -27.96 18.47
C ASP A 209 43.88 -26.92 19.55
N MET A 210 43.84 -25.63 19.20
CA MET A 210 43.39 -24.56 20.09
C MET A 210 41.99 -24.84 20.66
N PHE A 211 41.02 -25.17 19.81
CA PHE A 211 39.67 -25.52 20.27
C PHE A 211 39.64 -26.87 21.00
N GLY A 212 40.46 -27.84 20.60
CA GLY A 212 40.63 -29.10 21.34
C GLY A 212 41.11 -28.87 22.78
N LEU A 213 42.06 -27.97 22.99
CA LEU A 213 42.54 -27.56 24.31
C LEU A 213 41.46 -26.81 25.10
N VAL A 214 40.77 -25.85 24.48
CA VAL A 214 39.72 -25.05 25.13
C VAL A 214 38.51 -25.91 25.53
N GLU A 215 38.06 -26.84 24.69
CA GLU A 215 36.97 -27.78 25.03
C GLU A 215 37.37 -28.70 26.18
N LYS A 216 38.61 -29.23 26.18
CA LYS A 216 39.12 -30.05 27.29
C LYS A 216 39.17 -29.24 28.59
N ILE A 217 39.74 -28.03 28.58
CA ILE A 217 39.81 -27.13 29.75
C ILE A 217 38.42 -26.75 30.27
N ALA A 218 37.46 -26.47 29.37
CA ALA A 218 36.08 -26.20 29.75
C ALA A 218 35.44 -27.39 30.50
N GLY A 219 35.77 -28.63 30.12
CA GLY A 219 35.41 -29.83 30.88
C GLY A 219 35.97 -29.84 32.31
N ILE A 220 37.23 -29.45 32.52
CA ILE A 220 37.89 -29.43 33.85
C ILE A 220 37.14 -28.50 34.82
N VAL A 221 36.65 -27.35 34.34
CA VAL A 221 35.91 -26.37 35.16
C VAL A 221 34.41 -26.70 35.30
N ASN A 222 33.98 -27.90 34.87
CA ASN A 222 32.57 -28.33 34.82
C ASN A 222 31.67 -27.35 34.04
N ALA A 223 32.14 -26.86 32.89
CA ALA A 223 31.31 -26.10 31.98
C ALA A 223 30.10 -26.94 31.52
N ASN A 224 28.91 -26.34 31.48
CA ASN A 224 27.71 -27.04 31.03
C ASN A 224 27.72 -27.25 29.50
N GLU A 225 26.84 -28.14 29.02
CA GLU A 225 26.79 -28.50 27.60
C GLU A 225 26.39 -27.32 26.69
N SER A 226 25.73 -26.28 27.23
CA SER A 226 25.46 -25.02 26.50
C SER A 226 26.75 -24.25 26.22
N THR A 227 27.68 -24.18 27.19
CA THR A 227 29.02 -23.61 26.99
C THR A 227 29.84 -24.45 26.01
N LEU A 228 29.84 -25.78 26.15
CA LEU A 228 30.61 -26.68 25.26
C LEU A 228 30.11 -26.63 23.82
N SER A 229 28.79 -26.68 23.60
CA SER A 229 28.20 -26.49 22.26
C SER A 229 28.45 -25.09 21.70
N THR A 230 28.44 -24.04 22.53
CA THR A 230 28.84 -22.69 22.10
C THR A 230 30.30 -22.65 21.61
N ILE A 231 31.23 -23.34 22.29
CA ILE A 231 32.63 -23.44 21.87
C ILE A 231 32.75 -24.18 20.52
N ARG A 232 32.06 -25.32 20.36
CA ARG A 232 32.04 -26.10 19.11
C ARG A 232 31.45 -25.32 17.94
N ASN A 233 30.38 -24.56 18.19
CA ASN A 233 29.77 -23.68 17.18
C ASN A 233 30.71 -22.50 16.83
N ALA A 234 31.40 -21.93 17.81
CA ALA A 234 32.37 -20.87 17.61
C ALA A 234 33.61 -21.33 16.83
N ARG A 235 34.06 -22.58 17.02
CA ARG A 235 35.17 -23.19 16.26
C ARG A 235 34.97 -23.12 14.76
N VAL A 236 33.77 -23.50 14.27
CA VAL A 236 33.44 -23.46 12.84
C VAL A 236 33.50 -22.03 12.31
N ALA A 237 32.82 -21.10 12.98
CA ALA A 237 32.85 -19.68 12.62
C ALA A 237 34.27 -19.12 12.59
N ILE A 238 35.06 -19.33 13.65
CA ILE A 238 36.38 -18.72 13.81
C ILE A 238 37.40 -19.25 12.78
N ILE A 239 37.32 -20.52 12.39
CA ILE A 239 38.14 -21.08 11.31
C ILE A 239 37.73 -20.48 9.95
N SER A 240 36.43 -20.34 9.66
CA SER A 240 35.96 -19.65 8.44
C SER A 240 36.38 -18.18 8.41
N PHE A 241 36.29 -17.47 9.53
CA PHE A 241 36.76 -16.08 9.68
C PHE A 241 38.26 -15.94 9.42
N LYS A 242 39.09 -16.87 9.92
CA LYS A 242 40.54 -16.88 9.65
C LYS A 242 40.81 -17.02 8.15
N LYS A 243 40.19 -18.00 7.49
CA LYS A 243 40.37 -18.25 6.05
C LYS A 243 39.91 -17.07 5.19
N ALA A 244 38.72 -16.53 5.44
CA ALA A 244 38.10 -15.51 4.58
C ALA A 244 38.64 -14.08 4.79
N LEU A 245 39.16 -13.75 5.98
CA LEU A 245 39.63 -12.37 6.30
C LEU A 245 41.14 -12.24 6.56
N ILE A 246 41.85 -13.33 6.85
CA ILE A 246 43.32 -13.34 7.01
C ILE A 246 43.97 -14.12 5.86
N GLY A 247 43.46 -15.32 5.55
CA GLY A 247 43.92 -16.18 4.46
C GLY A 247 44.47 -17.52 4.95
N GLY A 248 45.02 -18.30 4.01
CA GLY A 248 45.70 -19.57 4.30
C GLY A 248 44.79 -20.71 4.75
N ASP A 249 45.34 -21.63 5.53
CA ASP A 249 44.70 -22.84 6.04
C ASP A 249 44.08 -22.63 7.44
N SER A 250 43.94 -23.69 8.25
CA SER A 250 43.46 -23.61 9.64
C SER A 250 44.56 -23.31 10.67
N SER A 251 45.82 -23.20 10.23
CA SER A 251 46.95 -22.86 11.09
C SER A 251 47.16 -21.35 11.19
N LEU A 252 47.73 -20.88 12.29
CA LEU A 252 48.11 -19.49 12.52
C LEU A 252 49.62 -19.37 12.70
N THR A 253 50.27 -18.74 11.72
CA THR A 253 51.69 -18.37 11.76
C THR A 253 51.94 -17.20 12.72
N GLY A 254 53.20 -17.01 13.12
CA GLY A 254 53.60 -15.94 14.04
C GLY A 254 53.05 -14.54 13.71
N GLN A 255 53.03 -14.17 12.43
CA GLN A 255 52.58 -12.84 12.00
C GLN A 255 51.05 -12.68 12.02
N GLU A 256 50.30 -13.78 11.92
CA GLU A 256 48.84 -13.76 11.92
C GLU A 256 48.26 -13.59 13.33
N TRP A 257 48.98 -14.01 14.39
CA TRP A 257 48.47 -14.04 15.77
C TRP A 257 47.93 -12.69 16.25
N VAL A 258 48.65 -11.59 16.03
CA VAL A 258 48.20 -10.24 16.43
C VAL A 258 46.92 -9.84 15.70
N SER A 259 46.80 -10.14 14.41
CA SER A 259 45.58 -9.85 13.64
C SER A 259 44.42 -10.76 14.06
N PHE A 260 44.70 -12.02 14.36
CA PHE A 260 43.71 -12.99 14.79
C PHE A 260 43.12 -12.67 16.17
N THR A 261 43.95 -12.37 17.18
CA THR A 261 43.43 -12.07 18.53
C THR A 261 42.71 -10.72 18.58
N GLN A 262 43.18 -9.71 17.82
CA GLN A 262 42.44 -8.47 17.59
C GLN A 262 41.07 -8.75 16.95
N THR A 263 40.99 -9.60 15.92
CA THR A 263 39.73 -9.99 15.28
C THR A 263 38.79 -10.69 16.25
N LEU A 264 39.30 -11.72 16.93
CA LEU A 264 38.54 -12.57 17.84
C LEU A 264 37.96 -11.78 19.01
N SER A 265 38.76 -10.88 19.61
CA SER A 265 38.29 -9.99 20.69
C SER A 265 37.15 -9.07 20.25
N GLN A 266 37.22 -8.49 19.04
CA GLN A 266 36.17 -7.63 18.50
C GLN A 266 34.91 -8.41 18.10
N ALA A 267 35.05 -9.57 17.46
CA ALA A 267 33.94 -10.44 17.11
C ALA A 267 33.21 -10.97 18.35
N TYR A 268 33.95 -11.38 19.38
CA TYR A 268 33.39 -11.79 20.67
C TYR A 268 32.69 -10.63 21.39
N ALA A 269 33.23 -9.41 21.31
CA ALA A 269 32.52 -8.23 21.81
C ALA A 269 31.18 -8.01 21.09
N GLN A 270 31.09 -8.16 19.76
CA GLN A 270 29.79 -8.03 19.07
C GLN A 270 28.81 -9.15 19.45
N TYR A 271 29.30 -10.38 19.63
CA TYR A 271 28.49 -11.47 20.19
C TYR A 271 27.92 -11.10 21.57
N LEU A 272 28.76 -10.59 22.49
CA LEU A 272 28.29 -10.11 23.79
C LEU A 272 27.29 -8.94 23.67
N ARG A 273 27.50 -8.00 22.73
CA ARG A 273 26.54 -6.92 22.49
C ARG A 273 25.17 -7.45 22.05
N VAL A 274 25.12 -8.47 21.19
CA VAL A 274 23.86 -9.14 20.80
C VAL A 274 23.18 -9.77 22.02
N GLN A 275 23.93 -10.45 22.91
CA GLN A 275 23.38 -11.09 24.10
C GLN A 275 22.82 -10.07 25.12
N TYR A 276 23.53 -8.95 25.34
CA TYR A 276 23.17 -7.97 26.38
C TYR A 276 22.20 -6.88 25.93
N PHE A 277 22.29 -6.40 24.69
CA PHE A 277 21.52 -5.25 24.23
C PHE A 277 20.44 -5.60 23.21
N LEU A 278 20.59 -6.67 22.40
CA LEU A 278 19.61 -7.01 21.38
C LEU A 278 18.58 -8.05 21.85
N LYS A 279 19.05 -9.18 22.41
CA LYS A 279 18.16 -10.28 22.83
C LYS A 279 17.12 -9.91 23.92
N PRO A 280 17.39 -9.03 24.90
CA PRO A 280 16.39 -8.67 25.90
C PRO A 280 15.24 -7.79 25.37
N LEU A 281 15.42 -7.13 24.22
CA LEU A 281 14.45 -6.18 23.70
C LEU A 281 13.23 -6.88 23.08
N LYS A 282 12.03 -6.47 23.49
CA LYS A 282 10.76 -7.01 22.98
C LYS A 282 10.47 -6.53 21.55
N ALA A 283 9.47 -7.14 20.88
CA ALA A 283 9.07 -6.72 19.52
C ALA A 283 8.54 -5.27 19.46
N SER A 284 7.95 -4.78 20.57
CA SER A 284 7.48 -3.40 20.71
C SER A 284 8.61 -2.35 20.78
N GLN A 285 9.81 -2.76 21.21
CA GLN A 285 10.98 -1.89 21.42
C GLN A 285 11.78 -1.73 20.12
N SER A 286 11.09 -1.28 19.07
CA SER A 286 11.65 -1.16 17.72
C SER A 286 12.70 -0.05 17.63
N THR A 287 12.48 1.07 18.31
CA THR A 287 13.41 2.22 18.34
C THR A 287 14.76 1.84 18.93
N GLU A 288 14.75 1.18 20.09
CA GLU A 288 15.94 0.73 20.81
C GLU A 288 16.69 -0.35 20.00
N LYS A 289 15.94 -1.25 19.32
CA LYS A 289 16.53 -2.26 18.43
C LYS A 289 17.29 -1.62 17.28
N TRP A 290 16.77 -0.59 16.63
CA TRP A 290 17.49 0.10 15.55
C TRP A 290 18.79 0.76 16.02
N GLN A 291 18.80 1.36 17.21
CA GLN A 291 20.02 1.94 17.80
C GLN A 291 21.07 0.85 18.11
N VAL A 292 20.64 -0.32 18.59
CA VAL A 292 21.53 -1.47 18.82
C VAL A 292 22.03 -2.06 17.50
N TYR A 293 21.18 -2.16 16.47
CA TYR A 293 21.59 -2.56 15.12
C TYR A 293 22.60 -1.58 14.52
N GLU A 294 22.43 -0.27 14.70
CA GLU A 294 23.37 0.77 14.24
C GLU A 294 24.76 0.59 14.87
N GLY A 295 24.81 0.41 16.19
CA GLY A 295 26.06 0.15 16.92
C GLY A 295 26.75 -1.16 16.54
N ILE A 296 25.99 -2.23 16.28
CA ILE A 296 26.54 -3.51 15.82
C ILE A 296 27.05 -3.39 14.37
N ALA A 297 26.23 -2.86 13.46
CA ALA A 297 26.55 -2.80 12.04
C ALA A 297 27.76 -1.89 11.76
N THR A 298 27.87 -0.77 12.48
CA THR A 298 29.03 0.14 12.38
C THR A 298 30.32 -0.50 12.90
N ASP A 299 30.28 -1.19 14.05
CA ASP A 299 31.45 -1.92 14.59
C ASP A 299 31.86 -3.09 13.67
N VAL A 300 30.91 -3.86 13.13
CA VAL A 300 31.19 -5.00 12.23
C VAL A 300 31.78 -4.53 10.90
N VAL A 301 31.23 -3.47 10.31
CA VAL A 301 31.78 -2.88 9.07
C VAL A 301 33.17 -2.31 9.29
N GLY A 302 33.42 -1.66 10.44
CA GLY A 302 34.77 -1.21 10.81
C GLY A 302 35.77 -2.37 10.96
N LEU A 303 35.36 -3.48 11.59
CA LEU A 303 36.19 -4.68 11.72
C LEU A 303 36.57 -5.28 10.36
N ILE A 304 35.62 -5.36 9.42
CA ILE A 304 35.89 -5.92 8.08
C ILE A 304 36.74 -4.95 7.23
N GLU A 305 36.54 -3.64 7.35
CA GLU A 305 37.40 -2.61 6.73
C GLU A 305 38.86 -2.73 7.19
N ASP A 306 39.10 -2.87 8.50
CA ASP A 306 40.44 -3.01 9.07
C ASP A 306 41.13 -4.32 8.64
N LEU A 307 40.37 -5.40 8.47
CA LEU A 307 40.90 -6.71 8.05
C LEU A 307 41.14 -6.81 6.55
N LEU A 308 40.29 -6.21 5.71
CA LEU A 308 40.58 -6.07 4.29
C LEU A 308 41.80 -5.19 4.00
N GLY A 309 42.18 -4.33 4.94
CA GLY A 309 43.47 -3.64 4.92
C GLY A 309 44.70 -4.54 5.19
N ARG A 310 44.51 -5.80 5.59
CA ARG A 310 45.57 -6.77 5.90
C ARG A 310 45.51 -8.04 5.03
N LYS A 311 44.32 -8.39 4.51
CA LYS A 311 44.11 -9.57 3.66
C LYS A 311 44.89 -9.49 2.34
N THR A 312 45.55 -10.58 1.96
CA THR A 312 46.16 -10.71 0.63
C THR A 312 45.11 -10.56 -0.48
N GLY A 313 45.33 -9.62 -1.41
CA GLY A 313 44.39 -9.27 -2.47
C GLY A 313 43.32 -8.23 -2.10
N GLY A 314 43.16 -7.85 -0.82
CA GLY A 314 42.32 -6.72 -0.40
C GLY A 314 40.81 -6.82 -0.70
N LEU A 315 40.31 -8.00 -1.08
CA LEU A 315 38.93 -8.26 -1.50
C LEU A 315 38.30 -9.41 -0.72
N LEU A 316 37.00 -9.31 -0.44
CA LEU A 316 36.15 -10.37 0.08
C LEU A 316 35.14 -10.79 -1.01
N SER A 317 35.30 -12.00 -1.54
CA SER A 317 34.43 -12.53 -2.60
C SER A 317 33.05 -12.91 -2.08
N ASN A 318 32.07 -13.01 -2.99
CA ASN A 318 30.69 -13.41 -2.63
C ASN A 318 30.63 -14.84 -2.05
N ASN A 319 31.51 -15.75 -2.48
CA ASN A 319 31.60 -17.10 -1.92
C ASN A 319 32.10 -17.08 -0.47
N GLU A 320 33.13 -16.29 -0.17
CA GLU A 320 33.64 -16.12 1.19
C GLU A 320 32.59 -15.46 2.11
N ILE A 321 31.74 -14.58 1.58
CA ILE A 321 30.58 -14.03 2.30
C ILE A 321 29.56 -15.14 2.62
N ILE A 322 29.23 -16.00 1.66
CA ILE A 322 28.33 -17.15 1.87
C ILE A 322 28.91 -18.11 2.93
N GLU A 323 30.21 -18.41 2.88
CA GLU A 323 30.89 -19.26 3.86
C GLU A 323 30.92 -18.63 5.26
N LEU A 324 31.27 -17.34 5.38
CA LEU A 324 31.25 -16.59 6.64
C LEU A 324 29.85 -16.61 7.28
N LEU A 325 28.81 -16.26 6.51
CA LEU A 325 27.43 -16.20 7.00
C LEU A 325 26.89 -17.59 7.34
N GLY A 326 27.18 -18.60 6.52
CA GLY A 326 26.85 -20.00 6.81
C GLY A 326 27.52 -20.50 8.09
N SER A 327 28.79 -20.15 8.32
CA SER A 327 29.53 -20.51 9.53
C SER A 327 29.00 -19.84 10.81
N LEU A 328 28.28 -18.71 10.68
CA LEU A 328 27.64 -18.01 11.79
C LEU A 328 26.26 -18.57 12.17
N ARG A 329 25.57 -19.32 11.30
CA ARG A 329 24.22 -19.87 11.55
C ARG A 329 24.11 -20.68 12.85
N PRO A 330 25.11 -21.49 13.29
CA PRO A 330 25.08 -22.18 14.59
C PRO A 330 25.19 -21.25 15.82
N LEU A 331 25.65 -20.01 15.65
CA LEU A 331 25.71 -18.99 16.70
C LEU A 331 24.52 -18.02 16.66
N LEU A 332 24.01 -17.76 15.45
CA LEU A 332 22.89 -16.86 15.17
C LEU A 332 21.84 -17.57 14.29
N PRO A 333 21.01 -18.48 14.84
CA PRO A 333 20.08 -19.31 14.05
C PRO A 333 19.02 -18.51 13.26
N SER A 334 18.75 -17.26 13.64
CA SER A 334 17.86 -16.34 12.93
C SER A 334 18.48 -15.73 11.66
N LEU A 335 19.78 -15.93 11.40
CA LEU A 335 20.48 -15.40 10.24
C LEU A 335 20.48 -16.42 9.09
N GLU A 336 19.31 -16.69 8.53
CA GLU A 336 19.17 -17.57 7.37
C GLU A 336 19.41 -16.79 6.08
N LEU A 337 20.68 -16.71 5.65
CA LEU A 337 21.07 -16.10 4.38
C LEU A 337 21.50 -17.20 3.40
N ASN A 338 20.98 -17.13 2.17
CA ASN A 338 21.29 -18.06 1.08
C ASN A 338 22.09 -17.36 -0.03
N ALA A 339 22.61 -18.12 -1.00
CA ALA A 339 23.45 -17.58 -2.07
C ALA A 339 22.73 -16.53 -2.95
N GLU A 340 21.43 -16.69 -3.16
CA GLU A 340 20.58 -15.74 -3.90
C GLU A 340 20.51 -14.39 -3.17
N MET A 341 20.36 -14.40 -1.83
CA MET A 341 20.41 -13.18 -1.02
C MET A 341 21.78 -12.48 -1.07
N VAL A 342 22.89 -13.23 -1.14
CA VAL A 342 24.22 -12.61 -1.29
C VAL A 342 24.37 -11.97 -2.68
N GLY A 343 23.79 -12.56 -3.73
CA GLY A 343 23.65 -11.92 -5.05
C GLY A 343 22.84 -10.62 -4.98
N GLN A 344 21.66 -10.65 -4.36
CA GLN A 344 20.78 -9.49 -4.15
C GLN A 344 21.49 -8.36 -3.35
N ILE A 345 22.23 -8.74 -2.30
CA ILE A 345 23.08 -7.84 -1.52
C ILE A 345 24.13 -7.13 -2.39
N ASN A 346 24.65 -7.77 -3.44
CA ASN A 346 25.58 -7.12 -4.37
C ASN A 346 24.90 -6.08 -5.30
N HIS A 347 23.62 -6.25 -5.65
CA HIS A 347 22.89 -5.20 -6.36
C HIS A 347 22.60 -3.99 -5.44
N ILE A 348 22.25 -4.25 -4.17
CA ILE A 348 22.07 -3.20 -3.14
C ILE A 348 23.40 -2.46 -2.90
N LYS A 349 24.52 -3.19 -2.87
CA LYS A 349 25.88 -2.64 -2.80
C LYS A 349 26.12 -1.64 -3.92
N ILE A 350 25.89 -2.03 -5.17
CA ILE A 350 26.08 -1.14 -6.34
C ILE A 350 25.21 0.11 -6.21
N MET A 351 23.91 -0.03 -5.89
CA MET A 351 22.99 1.10 -5.68
C MET A 351 23.45 2.11 -4.62
N LEU A 352 24.03 1.63 -3.52
CA LEU A 352 24.42 2.44 -2.36
C LEU A 352 25.87 2.94 -2.38
N LEU A 353 26.80 2.23 -3.00
CA LEU A 353 28.24 2.55 -2.96
C LEU A 353 28.77 3.02 -4.32
N GLY A 354 28.23 2.49 -5.43
CA GLY A 354 28.64 2.79 -6.80
C GLY A 354 29.19 1.58 -7.54
N ARG A 355 29.42 1.71 -8.85
CA ARG A 355 30.26 0.77 -9.60
C ARG A 355 31.73 1.17 -9.45
N HIS A 356 32.51 0.30 -8.82
CA HIS A 356 33.97 0.38 -8.78
C HIS A 356 34.55 -0.75 -9.62
N ASN A 357 35.77 -0.63 -10.15
CA ASN A 357 36.35 -1.63 -11.07
C ASN A 357 36.45 -3.06 -10.50
N LEU A 358 36.32 -3.22 -9.18
CA LEU A 358 36.34 -4.51 -8.46
C LEU A 358 34.97 -4.88 -7.85
N SER A 359 33.94 -4.02 -7.95
CA SER A 359 32.69 -4.18 -7.19
C SER A 359 31.83 -5.36 -7.64
N GLU A 360 32.03 -5.85 -8.86
CA GLU A 360 31.37 -7.05 -9.40
C GLU A 360 32.08 -8.35 -8.97
N GLN A 361 33.33 -8.28 -8.53
CA GLN A 361 34.16 -9.42 -8.14
C GLN A 361 34.15 -9.70 -6.62
N GLY A 362 33.85 -8.68 -5.82
CA GLY A 362 33.76 -8.80 -4.36
C GLY A 362 33.64 -7.45 -3.66
N TRP A 363 33.91 -7.44 -2.36
CA TRP A 363 33.87 -6.25 -1.50
C TRP A 363 35.29 -5.82 -1.13
N SER A 364 35.59 -4.55 -1.38
CA SER A 364 36.88 -3.91 -1.11
C SER A 364 36.87 -3.11 0.19
N LYS A 365 38.05 -2.68 0.66
CA LYS A 365 38.15 -1.77 1.81
C LYS A 365 37.37 -0.47 1.62
N GLU A 366 37.38 0.12 0.42
CA GLU A 366 36.67 1.39 0.14
C GLU A 366 35.14 1.22 0.16
N ASP A 367 34.64 0.04 -0.27
CA ASP A 367 33.22 -0.30 -0.13
C ASP A 367 32.80 -0.23 1.34
N PHE A 368 33.56 -0.89 2.23
CA PHE A 368 33.28 -0.86 3.67
C PHE A 368 33.49 0.51 4.30
N SER A 369 34.51 1.29 3.89
CA SER A 369 34.73 2.66 4.38
C SER A 369 33.59 3.62 3.98
N THR A 370 33.02 3.44 2.79
CA THR A 370 31.82 4.17 2.34
C THR A 370 30.57 3.68 3.07
N LEU A 371 30.40 2.37 3.25
CA LEU A 371 29.30 1.80 4.00
C LEU A 371 29.29 2.24 5.47
N LYS A 372 30.46 2.34 6.11
CA LYS A 372 30.67 2.84 7.49
C LYS A 372 30.15 4.26 7.69
N ARG A 373 30.25 5.11 6.66
CA ARG A 373 29.71 6.48 6.65
C ARG A 373 28.19 6.49 6.42
N LYS A 374 27.65 5.57 5.62
CA LYS A 374 26.23 5.53 5.25
C LYS A 374 25.32 4.78 6.23
N ILE A 375 25.82 3.73 6.89
CA ILE A 375 25.03 2.90 7.83
C ILE A 375 24.35 3.74 8.93
N PRO A 376 25.03 4.65 9.65
CA PRO A 376 24.39 5.50 10.65
C PRO A 376 23.26 6.34 10.07
N VAL A 377 23.46 6.94 8.89
CA VAL A 377 22.44 7.77 8.22
C VAL A 377 21.24 6.92 7.80
N LEU A 378 21.46 5.75 7.21
CA LEU A 378 20.39 4.85 6.78
C LEU A 378 19.58 4.31 7.97
N LEU A 379 20.24 3.78 9.00
CA LEU A 379 19.57 3.16 10.14
C LEU A 379 18.88 4.18 11.05
N LYS A 380 19.46 5.37 11.26
CA LYS A 380 18.79 6.50 11.92
C LYS A 380 17.49 6.87 11.21
N ASN A 381 17.49 6.97 9.88
CA ASN A 381 16.30 7.35 9.14
C ASN A 381 15.27 6.21 9.05
N ILE A 382 15.69 4.95 8.93
CA ILE A 382 14.79 3.78 9.06
C ILE A 382 14.15 3.72 10.46
N ASN A 383 14.88 4.10 11.52
CA ASN A 383 14.36 4.24 12.87
C ASN A 383 13.27 5.33 12.93
N VAL A 384 13.55 6.53 12.41
CA VAL A 384 12.55 7.62 12.32
C VAL A 384 11.30 7.18 11.55
N ILE A 385 11.45 6.45 10.44
CA ILE A 385 10.31 5.92 9.69
C ILE A 385 9.51 4.93 10.53
N THR A 386 10.15 3.88 11.05
CA THR A 386 9.45 2.80 11.77
C THR A 386 8.82 3.25 13.09
N ALA A 387 9.45 4.18 13.82
CA ALA A 387 8.89 4.79 15.03
C ALA A 387 7.61 5.60 14.75
N ASN A 388 7.51 6.21 13.56
CA ASN A 388 6.39 7.06 13.14
C ASN A 388 5.29 6.31 12.36
N LEU A 389 5.59 5.18 11.69
CA LEU A 389 4.61 4.39 10.91
C LEU A 389 3.35 4.01 11.71
N LYS A 390 3.44 3.88 13.04
CA LYS A 390 2.29 3.63 13.93
C LYS A 390 1.24 4.76 13.90
N HIS A 391 1.66 6.01 13.68
CA HIS A 391 0.77 7.17 13.58
C HIS A 391 0.10 7.29 12.20
N LEU A 392 0.66 6.65 11.16
CA LEU A 392 -0.02 6.50 9.87
C LEU A 392 -1.09 5.38 9.93
N LYS A 393 -0.86 4.32 10.72
CA LYS A 393 -1.78 3.17 10.87
C LYS A 393 -2.90 3.43 11.89
N VAL A 394 -3.63 4.53 11.71
CA VAL A 394 -4.78 4.93 12.55
C VAL A 394 -5.95 3.96 12.33
N ASN A 395 -6.59 3.51 13.41
CA ASN A 395 -7.89 2.84 13.33
C ASN A 395 -8.99 3.89 13.09
N LYS A 396 -9.86 3.67 12.09
CA LYS A 396 -11.00 4.55 11.75
C LYS A 396 -11.90 4.87 12.96
N GLU A 397 -12.03 3.95 13.92
CA GLU A 397 -12.74 4.20 15.18
C GLU A 397 -11.99 5.13 16.14
N ALA A 398 -10.66 5.03 16.23
CA ALA A 398 -9.86 5.78 17.20
C ALA A 398 -9.90 7.29 16.91
N TYR A 399 -9.90 7.69 15.64
CA TYR A 399 -10.11 9.09 15.27
C TYR A 399 -11.52 9.58 15.60
N ARG A 400 -12.57 8.78 15.34
CA ARG A 400 -13.96 9.11 15.73
C ARG A 400 -14.15 9.24 17.25
N LYS A 401 -13.30 8.60 18.05
CA LYS A 401 -13.26 8.70 19.53
C LYS A 401 -12.31 9.79 20.04
N SER A 402 -11.67 10.55 19.15
CA SER A 402 -10.63 11.56 19.47
C SER A 402 -9.40 11.00 20.21
N GLU A 403 -9.13 9.70 20.10
CA GLU A 403 -7.99 9.01 20.73
C GLU A 403 -6.65 9.34 20.05
N ILE A 404 -6.69 9.78 18.78
CA ILE A 404 -5.53 10.14 17.96
C ILE A 404 -5.76 11.51 17.34
N LYS A 405 -4.77 12.41 17.45
CA LYS A 405 -4.86 13.77 16.91
C LYS A 405 -4.40 13.84 15.46
N TYR A 406 -4.97 14.75 14.70
CA TYR A 406 -4.57 15.02 13.31
C TYR A 406 -3.18 15.67 13.25
N GLU A 407 -2.82 16.43 14.28
CA GLU A 407 -1.50 17.04 14.45
C GLU A 407 -0.40 15.98 14.64
N ASP A 408 -0.67 14.90 15.39
CA ASP A 408 0.27 13.78 15.57
C ASP A 408 0.56 13.08 14.23
N PHE A 409 -0.46 12.94 13.38
CA PHE A 409 -0.32 12.42 12.02
C PHE A 409 0.54 13.33 11.14
N GLN A 410 0.31 14.65 11.18
CA GLN A 410 1.12 15.61 10.41
C GLN A 410 2.59 15.64 10.85
N GLN A 411 2.88 15.55 12.14
CA GLN A 411 4.27 15.47 12.63
C GLN A 411 4.95 14.15 12.20
N ALA A 412 4.22 13.03 12.27
CA ALA A 412 4.71 11.74 11.79
C ALA A 412 4.96 11.76 10.27
N GLU A 413 4.05 12.33 9.48
CA GLU A 413 4.20 12.52 8.04
C GLU A 413 5.47 13.29 7.70
N LEU A 414 5.67 14.48 8.28
CA LEU A 414 6.84 15.33 8.03
C LEU A 414 8.15 14.62 8.41
N ALA A 415 8.16 13.93 9.55
CA ALA A 415 9.33 13.15 10.00
C ALA A 415 9.67 12.00 9.04
N ILE A 416 8.66 11.29 8.52
CA ILE A 416 8.83 10.21 7.56
C ILE A 416 9.28 10.75 6.20
N GLN A 417 8.70 11.85 5.70
CA GLN A 417 9.08 12.49 4.44
C GLN A 417 10.55 12.95 4.47
N ALA A 418 10.98 13.61 5.55
CA ALA A 418 12.37 14.01 5.74
C ALA A 418 13.32 12.80 5.77
N ALA A 419 12.98 11.75 6.51
CA ALA A 419 13.79 10.54 6.60
C ALA A 419 13.90 9.76 5.27
N VAL A 420 12.81 9.70 4.48
CA VAL A 420 12.80 9.08 3.15
C VAL A 420 13.67 9.88 2.16
N LYS A 421 13.63 11.22 2.22
CA LYS A 421 14.52 12.09 1.42
C LYS A 421 15.99 11.84 1.73
N GLU A 422 16.37 11.83 3.01
CA GLU A 422 17.75 11.56 3.47
C GLU A 422 18.26 10.18 3.01
N ILE A 423 17.41 9.15 3.01
CA ILE A 423 17.72 7.82 2.46
C ILE A 423 17.91 7.88 0.94
N GLY A 424 17.02 8.55 0.21
CA GLY A 424 17.15 8.76 -1.23
C GLY A 424 18.43 9.52 -1.61
N GLU A 425 18.89 10.43 -0.75
CA GLU A 425 20.17 11.12 -0.95
C GLU A 425 21.38 10.18 -0.86
N GLN A 426 21.32 9.10 -0.07
CA GLN A 426 22.38 8.09 -0.01
C GLN A 426 22.53 7.24 -1.28
N ILE A 427 21.52 7.21 -2.15
CA ILE A 427 21.54 6.43 -3.40
C ILE A 427 22.42 7.12 -4.44
N VAL A 428 23.29 6.33 -5.08
CA VAL A 428 24.30 6.81 -6.04
C VAL A 428 24.15 6.23 -7.45
N GLU A 429 23.53 5.06 -7.59
CA GLU A 429 23.43 4.30 -8.84
C GLU A 429 21.98 3.90 -9.17
N SER A 430 21.79 3.35 -10.36
CA SER A 430 20.55 2.68 -10.78
C SER A 430 20.28 1.38 -9.99
N TYR A 431 19.02 0.99 -9.88
CA TYR A 431 18.59 -0.29 -9.29
C TYR A 431 17.47 -0.93 -10.09
N ASP A 432 17.31 -2.25 -10.02
CA ASP A 432 16.36 -2.98 -10.86
C ASP A 432 15.15 -3.51 -10.07
N LEU A 433 13.94 -3.32 -10.62
CA LEU A 433 12.69 -3.71 -9.96
C LEU A 433 12.45 -5.22 -9.92
N ASP A 434 12.99 -6.01 -10.84
CA ASP A 434 12.87 -7.47 -10.77
C ASP A 434 13.88 -8.04 -9.74
N VAL A 435 15.02 -7.38 -9.54
CA VAL A 435 15.91 -7.65 -8.39
C VAL A 435 15.24 -7.20 -7.07
N LEU A 436 14.49 -6.09 -7.06
CA LEU A 436 13.69 -5.70 -5.90
C LEU A 436 12.63 -6.75 -5.56
N LYS A 437 11.89 -7.26 -6.56
CA LYS A 437 10.90 -8.34 -6.43
C LYS A 437 11.51 -9.58 -5.79
N ALA A 438 12.63 -10.06 -6.34
CA ALA A 438 13.35 -11.22 -5.80
C ALA A 438 13.83 -10.98 -4.34
N THR A 439 14.41 -9.81 -4.06
CA THR A 439 14.91 -9.43 -2.72
C THR A 439 13.79 -9.43 -1.68
N VAL A 440 12.65 -8.81 -1.98
CA VAL A 440 11.50 -8.72 -1.08
C VAL A 440 10.88 -10.09 -0.82
N LEU A 441 10.73 -10.91 -1.86
CA LEU A 441 10.24 -12.29 -1.73
C LEU A 441 11.19 -13.16 -0.89
N ASN A 442 12.50 -13.10 -1.13
CA ASN A 442 13.47 -13.89 -0.40
C ASN A 442 13.54 -13.47 1.08
N LEU A 443 13.57 -12.17 1.38
CA LEU A 443 13.47 -11.63 2.75
C LEU A 443 12.21 -12.11 3.49
N SER A 444 11.04 -12.13 2.85
CA SER A 444 9.80 -12.64 3.46
C SER A 444 9.76 -14.15 3.67
N ARG A 445 10.65 -14.91 3.02
CA ARG A 445 10.78 -16.37 3.16
C ARG A 445 11.84 -16.77 4.19
N THR A 446 12.78 -15.87 4.48
CA THR A 446 13.97 -16.10 5.31
C THR A 446 13.99 -15.15 6.53
N VAL A 447 14.89 -14.15 6.55
CA VAL A 447 15.24 -13.28 7.68
C VAL A 447 14.04 -12.54 8.28
N LEU A 448 13.03 -12.20 7.47
CA LEU A 448 11.85 -11.46 7.91
C LEU A 448 10.57 -12.29 7.92
N LYS A 449 10.65 -13.63 7.80
CA LYS A 449 9.49 -14.55 7.68
C LYS A 449 8.37 -14.31 8.71
N ASP A 450 8.72 -14.06 9.97
CA ASP A 450 7.74 -13.84 11.04
C ASP A 450 7.23 -12.39 11.13
N SER A 451 7.86 -11.45 10.41
CA SER A 451 7.64 -9.99 10.51
C SER A 451 7.12 -9.33 9.24
N LEU A 452 7.47 -9.84 8.06
CA LEU A 452 7.11 -9.31 6.74
C LEU A 452 6.13 -10.26 6.05
N LYS A 453 4.84 -10.06 6.30
CA LYS A 453 3.78 -10.72 5.54
C LYS A 453 3.50 -9.90 4.28
N LEU A 454 3.85 -10.47 3.13
CA LEU A 454 3.48 -9.91 1.82
C LEU A 454 2.01 -10.27 1.49
N PRO A 455 1.31 -9.45 0.69
CA PRO A 455 -0.02 -9.79 0.21
C PRO A 455 0.06 -10.91 -0.85
N GLU A 456 -1.01 -11.69 -0.99
CA GLU A 456 -1.05 -12.84 -1.91
C GLU A 456 -0.85 -12.43 -3.38
N ASN A 457 -1.28 -11.21 -3.75
CA ASN A 457 -1.14 -10.61 -5.07
C ASN A 457 0.15 -9.79 -5.25
N ILE A 458 1.22 -10.08 -4.49
CA ILE A 458 2.47 -9.30 -4.55
C ILE A 458 3.13 -9.34 -5.93
N GLU A 459 3.01 -10.43 -6.69
CA GLU A 459 3.62 -10.51 -8.02
C GLU A 459 2.88 -9.63 -9.04
N GLN A 460 1.55 -9.63 -9.01
CA GLN A 460 0.66 -8.74 -9.77
C GLN A 460 0.96 -7.27 -9.46
N LEU A 461 1.16 -6.94 -8.18
CA LEU A 461 1.56 -5.61 -7.74
C LEU A 461 2.93 -5.18 -8.31
N PHE A 462 3.91 -6.09 -8.40
CA PHE A 462 5.21 -5.78 -8.99
C PHE A 462 5.15 -5.51 -10.50
N GLU A 463 4.30 -6.21 -11.25
CA GLU A 463 4.12 -5.93 -12.68
C GLU A 463 3.47 -4.54 -12.89
N VAL A 464 2.43 -4.21 -12.10
CA VAL A 464 1.83 -2.86 -12.12
C VAL A 464 2.82 -1.78 -11.67
N VAL A 465 3.70 -2.06 -10.70
CA VAL A 465 4.77 -1.13 -10.28
C VAL A 465 5.77 -0.87 -11.42
N LYS A 466 6.11 -1.87 -12.24
CA LYS A 466 6.96 -1.65 -13.44
C LYS A 466 6.27 -0.75 -14.47
N THR A 467 4.97 -0.93 -14.72
CA THR A 467 4.20 -0.03 -15.60
C THR A 467 4.08 1.38 -15.01
N ALA A 468 3.74 1.51 -13.72
CA ALA A 468 3.65 2.78 -13.02
C ALA A 468 5.00 3.53 -12.94
N LYS A 469 6.13 2.81 -12.90
CA LYS A 469 7.47 3.40 -12.96
C LYS A 469 7.63 4.26 -14.22
N TYR A 470 7.17 3.77 -15.38
CA TYR A 470 7.21 4.54 -16.63
C TYR A 470 6.33 5.79 -16.53
N THR A 471 5.07 5.65 -16.13
CA THR A 471 4.14 6.78 -15.93
C THR A 471 4.73 7.87 -15.00
N LEU A 472 5.35 7.46 -13.89
CA LEU A 472 5.90 8.38 -12.89
C LEU A 472 7.25 9.02 -13.29
N THR A 473 8.16 8.26 -13.92
CA THR A 473 9.55 8.71 -14.16
C THR A 473 9.85 9.07 -15.61
N GLY A 474 9.11 8.53 -16.58
CA GLY A 474 9.45 8.53 -18.01
C GLY A 474 10.44 7.44 -18.43
N GLU A 475 10.98 6.65 -17.49
CA GLU A 475 11.99 5.63 -17.77
C GLU A 475 11.32 4.30 -18.19
N SER A 476 11.71 3.70 -19.32
CA SER A 476 11.23 2.37 -19.75
C SER A 476 11.93 1.21 -19.01
N GLY A 477 11.40 -0.02 -19.11
CA GLY A 477 12.03 -1.24 -18.58
C GLY A 477 11.99 -1.40 -17.05
N ALA A 478 12.61 -2.47 -16.53
CA ALA A 478 12.63 -2.78 -15.08
C ALA A 478 13.62 -1.93 -14.27
N THR A 479 14.68 -1.43 -14.89
CA THR A 479 15.72 -0.63 -14.22
C THR A 479 15.24 0.80 -13.95
N VAL A 480 15.56 1.32 -12.77
CA VAL A 480 15.28 2.69 -12.32
C VAL A 480 16.59 3.45 -12.20
N SER A 481 16.70 4.67 -12.73
CA SER A 481 17.89 5.52 -12.54
C SER A 481 17.99 6.04 -11.10
N ARG A 482 19.18 6.51 -10.70
CA ARG A 482 19.40 7.20 -9.42
C ARG A 482 18.36 8.32 -9.16
N ASN A 483 18.01 9.08 -10.19
CA ASN A 483 17.03 10.17 -10.10
C ASN A 483 15.60 9.62 -10.05
N GLY A 484 15.30 8.58 -10.84
CA GLY A 484 14.04 7.84 -10.79
C GLY A 484 13.76 7.23 -9.41
N ILE A 485 14.75 6.65 -8.73
CA ILE A 485 14.56 6.10 -7.37
C ILE A 485 14.29 7.21 -6.37
N ARG A 486 15.02 8.34 -6.45
CA ARG A 486 14.78 9.52 -5.60
C ARG A 486 13.38 10.11 -5.81
N LEU A 487 12.92 10.17 -7.06
CA LEU A 487 11.56 10.56 -7.45
C LEU A 487 10.52 9.60 -6.85
N LEU A 488 10.65 8.29 -7.10
CA LEU A 488 9.71 7.27 -6.60
C LEU A 488 9.65 7.21 -5.07
N LEU A 489 10.78 7.36 -4.37
CA LEU A 489 10.81 7.44 -2.91
C LEU A 489 10.05 8.67 -2.41
N ASN A 490 10.36 9.85 -2.96
CA ASN A 490 9.82 11.13 -2.46
C ASN A 490 8.33 11.30 -2.82
N VAL A 491 7.96 11.15 -4.10
CA VAL A 491 6.55 11.21 -4.52
C VAL A 491 5.76 10.03 -3.96
N GLY A 492 6.36 8.83 -3.86
CA GLY A 492 5.72 7.66 -3.28
C GLY A 492 5.31 7.87 -1.82
N ILE A 493 6.18 8.48 -0.98
CA ILE A 493 5.82 8.77 0.40
C ILE A 493 4.76 9.89 0.52
N HIS A 494 4.84 10.93 -0.31
CA HIS A 494 3.81 11.98 -0.35
C HIS A 494 2.44 11.42 -0.79
N MET A 495 2.39 10.61 -1.86
CA MET A 495 1.15 9.96 -2.30
C MET A 495 0.60 8.96 -1.28
N TYR A 496 1.47 8.18 -0.64
CA TYR A 496 1.06 7.27 0.44
C TYR A 496 0.49 8.04 1.64
N ALA A 497 1.14 9.15 2.06
CA ALA A 497 0.64 10.00 3.14
C ALA A 497 -0.75 10.57 2.81
N ASN A 498 -0.94 11.14 1.61
CA ASN A 498 -2.24 11.66 1.16
C ASN A 498 -3.33 10.56 1.13
N PHE A 499 -3.00 9.36 0.64
CA PHE A 499 -3.93 8.24 0.59
C PHE A 499 -4.34 7.77 2.01
N VAL A 500 -3.37 7.68 2.92
CA VAL A 500 -3.62 7.31 4.31
C VAL A 500 -4.42 8.41 5.02
N GLU A 501 -4.14 9.69 4.76
CA GLU A 501 -4.91 10.81 5.30
C GLU A 501 -6.38 10.76 4.82
N PHE A 502 -6.60 10.53 3.52
CA PHE A 502 -7.94 10.31 2.97
C PHE A 502 -8.63 9.10 3.63
N SER A 503 -7.93 7.97 3.74
CA SER A 503 -8.43 6.75 4.38
C SER A 503 -8.88 7.01 5.83
N ASN A 504 -8.09 7.75 6.61
CA ASN A 504 -8.24 7.84 8.05
C ASN A 504 -9.11 9.03 8.51
N PHE A 505 -9.11 10.14 7.76
CA PHE A 505 -9.75 11.39 8.19
C PHE A 505 -10.82 11.92 7.23
N VAL A 506 -10.93 11.41 5.99
CA VAL A 506 -11.97 11.82 5.02
C VAL A 506 -12.98 10.71 4.79
N SER A 507 -12.54 9.53 4.32
CA SER A 507 -13.41 8.37 4.00
C SER A 507 -14.08 7.71 5.21
N VAL A 508 -13.84 8.22 6.42
CA VAL A 508 -14.53 7.80 7.66
C VAL A 508 -15.82 8.57 7.92
N PHE A 509 -16.12 9.55 7.07
CA PHE A 509 -17.32 10.38 7.11
C PHE A 509 -18.06 10.27 5.77
N LYS A 510 -19.39 10.38 5.80
CA LYS A 510 -20.22 10.55 4.60
C LYS A 510 -20.08 11.96 4.04
N ILE A 511 -20.46 12.15 2.78
CA ILE A 511 -20.42 13.46 2.11
C ILE A 511 -21.35 14.50 2.78
N GLU A 512 -22.37 14.04 3.51
CA GLU A 512 -23.29 14.85 4.31
C GLU A 512 -22.80 15.16 5.74
N GLU A 513 -21.62 14.70 6.16
CA GLU A 513 -21.01 15.08 7.45
C GLU A 513 -20.11 16.32 7.25
N ASN A 514 -20.02 17.20 8.24
CA ASN A 514 -19.28 18.46 8.11
C ASN A 514 -17.76 18.18 7.98
N GLU A 515 -17.33 17.20 8.75
CA GLU A 515 -15.98 16.69 8.93
C GLU A 515 -15.37 16.19 7.61
N PHE A 516 -16.18 15.56 6.75
CA PHE A 516 -15.77 15.15 5.40
C PHE A 516 -15.21 16.34 4.61
N THR A 517 -15.98 17.43 4.55
CA THR A 517 -15.59 18.63 3.79
C THR A 517 -14.46 19.39 4.47
N ALA A 518 -14.47 19.48 5.80
CA ALA A 518 -13.45 20.18 6.57
C ALA A 518 -12.08 19.47 6.51
N ASN A 519 -12.04 18.14 6.39
CA ASN A 519 -10.80 17.38 6.22
C ASN A 519 -10.38 17.30 4.75
N LEU A 520 -11.32 17.17 3.80
CA LEU A 520 -11.00 17.25 2.37
C LEU A 520 -10.39 18.62 1.99
N ALA A 521 -10.85 19.72 2.61
CA ALA A 521 -10.25 21.05 2.45
C ALA A 521 -8.78 21.13 2.88
N LYS A 522 -8.35 20.33 3.87
CA LYS A 522 -6.94 20.25 4.33
C LYS A 522 -6.09 19.40 3.39
N LEU A 523 -6.67 18.33 2.85
CA LEU A 523 -5.99 17.37 1.98
C LEU A 523 -5.78 17.89 0.55
N LEU A 524 -6.73 18.65 -0.01
CA LEU A 524 -6.65 19.12 -1.40
C LEU A 524 -5.36 19.92 -1.72
N PRO A 525 -4.89 20.86 -0.87
CA PRO A 525 -3.60 21.51 -1.05
C PRO A 525 -2.41 20.54 -1.07
N LYS A 526 -2.37 19.55 -0.17
CA LYS A 526 -1.29 18.54 -0.12
C LYS A 526 -1.28 17.66 -1.36
N PHE A 527 -2.46 17.23 -1.82
CA PHE A 527 -2.61 16.46 -3.06
C PHE A 527 -2.12 17.25 -4.28
N LYS A 528 -2.48 18.55 -4.35
CA LYS A 528 -2.00 19.48 -5.38
C LYS A 528 -0.47 19.61 -5.34
N GLU A 529 0.12 19.84 -4.17
CA GLU A 529 1.57 19.97 -4.00
C GLU A 529 2.31 18.67 -4.39
N SER A 530 1.83 17.53 -3.92
CA SER A 530 2.42 16.20 -4.18
C SER A 530 2.39 15.85 -5.68
N THR A 531 1.31 16.21 -6.37
CA THR A 531 1.19 16.01 -7.81
C THR A 531 2.01 17.04 -8.60
N ALA A 532 2.11 18.29 -8.12
CA ALA A 532 2.98 19.29 -8.70
C ALA A 532 4.47 18.92 -8.55
N LEU A 533 4.87 18.28 -7.45
CA LEU A 533 6.21 17.73 -7.24
C LEU A 533 6.53 16.64 -8.27
N LEU A 534 5.62 15.68 -8.48
CA LEU A 534 5.76 14.67 -9.53
C LEU A 534 5.96 15.30 -10.91
N LEU A 535 5.11 16.25 -11.30
CA LEU A 535 5.23 16.94 -12.59
C LEU A 535 6.55 17.70 -12.71
N ARG A 536 7.00 18.43 -11.66
CA ARG A 536 8.30 19.13 -11.67
C ARG A 536 9.50 18.19 -11.81
N MET A 537 9.41 16.96 -11.31
CA MET A 537 10.51 15.98 -11.34
C MET A 537 10.50 15.09 -12.59
N LYS A 538 9.38 15.00 -13.32
CA LYS A 538 9.27 14.31 -14.61
C LYS A 538 9.82 15.19 -15.74
N PRO A 539 10.61 14.67 -16.70
CA PRO A 539 11.27 15.48 -17.74
C PRO A 539 10.32 16.39 -18.55
N ASP A 540 9.19 15.85 -19.01
CA ASP A 540 8.24 16.55 -19.88
C ASP A 540 7.21 17.39 -19.13
N HIS A 541 7.29 17.45 -17.80
CA HIS A 541 6.36 18.15 -16.89
C HIS A 541 4.86 17.81 -17.07
N ASN A 542 4.58 16.64 -17.65
CA ASN A 542 3.27 16.21 -18.14
C ASN A 542 3.17 14.68 -18.07
N ILE A 543 1.99 14.13 -17.75
CA ILE A 543 1.71 12.69 -17.85
C ILE A 543 0.75 12.48 -19.03
N SER A 544 1.24 11.87 -20.09
CA SER A 544 0.51 11.70 -21.35
C SER A 544 -0.54 10.58 -21.29
N THR A 545 -1.50 10.61 -22.23
CA THR A 545 -2.47 9.51 -22.41
C THR A 545 -1.77 8.17 -22.67
N GLN A 546 -0.66 8.19 -23.42
CA GLN A 546 0.16 7.02 -23.75
C GLN A 546 0.84 6.38 -22.53
N GLU A 547 0.91 7.08 -21.40
CA GLU A 547 1.50 6.58 -20.15
C GLU A 547 0.46 6.15 -19.12
N ILE A 548 -0.77 6.67 -19.21
CA ILE A 548 -1.87 6.34 -18.30
C ILE A 548 -2.67 5.14 -18.84
N VAL A 549 -2.90 5.06 -20.16
CA VAL A 549 -3.64 3.95 -20.77
C VAL A 549 -2.99 2.59 -20.46
N PRO A 550 -1.67 2.37 -20.65
CA PRO A 550 -1.02 1.11 -20.27
C PRO A 550 -1.11 0.80 -18.78
N LEU A 551 -1.08 1.82 -17.91
CA LEU A 551 -1.24 1.62 -16.47
C LEU A 551 -2.65 1.14 -16.10
N VAL A 552 -3.69 1.68 -16.73
CA VAL A 552 -5.08 1.23 -16.54
C VAL A 552 -5.28 -0.19 -17.10
N MET A 553 -4.72 -0.50 -18.27
CA MET A 553 -4.78 -1.87 -18.83
C MET A 553 -4.03 -2.86 -17.93
N SER A 554 -2.81 -2.53 -17.49
CA SER A 554 -2.01 -3.37 -16.59
C SER A 554 -2.70 -3.61 -15.24
N LEU A 555 -3.35 -2.58 -14.65
CA LEU A 555 -4.18 -2.74 -13.45
C LEU A 555 -5.34 -3.73 -13.64
N GLN A 556 -5.94 -3.76 -14.84
CA GLN A 556 -7.05 -4.66 -15.19
C GLN A 556 -6.57 -6.09 -15.50
N GLU A 557 -5.54 -6.24 -16.32
CA GLU A 557 -4.88 -7.52 -16.64
C GLU A 557 -4.39 -8.26 -15.40
N GLN A 558 -3.84 -7.52 -14.44
CA GLN A 558 -3.35 -8.06 -13.17
C GLN A 558 -4.46 -8.23 -12.11
N GLY A 559 -5.73 -8.05 -12.49
CA GLY A 559 -6.91 -8.28 -11.64
C GLY A 559 -7.09 -7.32 -10.47
N LEU A 560 -6.29 -6.25 -10.41
CA LEU A 560 -6.35 -5.23 -9.34
C LEU A 560 -7.51 -4.25 -9.57
N LEU A 561 -7.89 -4.04 -10.82
CA LEU A 561 -9.02 -3.23 -11.25
C LEU A 561 -10.09 -4.14 -11.88
N LYS A 562 -11.22 -4.31 -11.20
CA LYS A 562 -12.29 -5.25 -11.56
C LYS A 562 -13.24 -4.67 -12.62
N THR A 563 -12.72 -4.42 -13.83
CA THR A 563 -13.44 -3.80 -14.95
C THR A 563 -13.23 -4.58 -16.25
N LYS A 564 -14.01 -4.28 -17.29
CA LYS A 564 -13.85 -4.80 -18.66
C LYS A 564 -13.60 -3.66 -19.68
N PHE A 565 -12.76 -2.69 -19.31
CA PHE A 565 -12.42 -1.53 -20.14
C PHE A 565 -11.71 -1.95 -21.44
N ARG A 566 -12.20 -1.41 -22.56
CA ARG A 566 -11.50 -1.40 -23.85
C ARG A 566 -10.47 -0.28 -23.86
N GLN A 567 -9.29 -0.52 -24.44
CA GLN A 567 -8.22 0.48 -24.53
C GLN A 567 -8.71 1.81 -25.14
N ALA A 568 -9.46 1.74 -26.25
CA ALA A 568 -9.99 2.91 -26.96
C ALA A 568 -10.99 3.74 -26.10
N SER A 569 -11.79 3.11 -25.24
CA SER A 569 -12.69 3.81 -24.32
C SER A 569 -11.95 4.63 -23.29
N VAL A 570 -10.87 4.06 -22.75
CA VAL A 570 -9.99 4.71 -21.76
C VAL A 570 -9.21 5.84 -22.43
N GLU A 571 -8.62 5.58 -23.60
CA GLU A 571 -7.89 6.59 -24.39
C GLU A 571 -8.79 7.77 -24.78
N SER A 572 -9.98 7.52 -25.33
CA SER A 572 -10.96 8.56 -25.68
C SER A 572 -11.35 9.40 -24.46
N THR A 573 -11.65 8.76 -23.34
CA THR A 573 -12.04 9.48 -22.11
C THR A 573 -10.89 10.31 -21.55
N ILE A 574 -9.66 9.76 -21.49
CA ILE A 574 -8.49 10.46 -20.99
C ILE A 574 -8.16 11.68 -21.89
N ASN A 575 -8.24 11.51 -23.22
CA ASN A 575 -8.09 12.61 -24.16
C ASN A 575 -9.18 13.69 -23.96
N ALA A 576 -10.42 13.30 -23.63
CA ALA A 576 -11.49 14.23 -23.27
C ALA A 576 -11.19 15.05 -22.00
N LEU A 577 -10.64 14.39 -20.96
CA LEU A 577 -10.26 15.06 -19.71
C LEU A 577 -9.24 16.17 -19.97
N TRP A 578 -8.21 15.95 -20.79
CA TRP A 578 -7.15 16.93 -21.02
C TRP A 578 -7.51 18.00 -22.06
N SER A 579 -8.27 17.63 -23.11
CA SER A 579 -8.64 18.57 -24.18
C SER A 579 -9.84 19.46 -23.83
N HIS A 580 -10.78 18.95 -23.05
CA HIS A 580 -12.01 19.64 -22.67
C HIS A 580 -12.10 19.99 -21.18
N LEU A 581 -12.12 18.98 -20.28
CA LEU A 581 -12.57 19.18 -18.89
C LEU A 581 -11.55 19.95 -18.02
N LEU A 582 -10.27 19.61 -18.13
CA LEU A 582 -9.17 20.21 -17.39
C LEU A 582 -8.34 21.19 -18.24
N ASN A 583 -8.83 21.53 -19.43
CA ASN A 583 -8.25 22.59 -20.22
C ASN A 583 -8.75 23.96 -19.73
N ASP A 584 -7.94 24.99 -19.91
CA ASP A 584 -8.37 26.37 -19.72
C ASP A 584 -9.31 26.75 -20.90
N PRO A 585 -10.59 27.11 -20.66
CA PRO A 585 -11.53 27.38 -21.75
C PRO A 585 -11.07 28.49 -22.70
N ALA A 586 -10.32 29.48 -22.21
CA ALA A 586 -9.76 30.53 -23.07
C ALA A 586 -8.69 29.99 -24.03
N LYS A 587 -7.94 28.96 -23.62
CA LYS A 587 -6.92 28.27 -24.43
C LYS A 587 -7.51 27.18 -25.33
N ARG A 588 -8.58 26.52 -24.88
CA ARG A 588 -9.38 25.55 -25.66
C ARG A 588 -10.08 26.22 -26.85
N LEU A 589 -10.63 27.42 -26.65
CA LEU A 589 -11.40 28.16 -27.64
C LEU A 589 -10.60 29.21 -28.42
N GLY A 590 -9.44 29.63 -27.91
CA GLY A 590 -8.58 30.64 -28.52
C GLY A 590 -7.99 30.24 -29.88
N THR A 591 -7.30 31.17 -30.52
CA THR A 591 -6.57 30.95 -31.79
C THR A 591 -5.10 31.33 -31.61
N PRO A 592 -4.14 30.40 -31.78
CA PRO A 592 -4.33 28.97 -32.03
C PRO A 592 -4.99 28.25 -30.84
N ARG A 593 -5.74 27.17 -31.12
CA ARG A 593 -6.31 26.30 -30.07
C ARG A 593 -5.19 25.50 -29.42
N VAL A 594 -5.12 25.52 -28.09
CA VAL A 594 -4.14 24.74 -27.32
C VAL A 594 -4.82 23.50 -26.76
N HIS A 595 -4.47 22.34 -27.30
CA HIS A 595 -4.81 21.05 -26.73
C HIS A 595 -3.71 20.63 -25.74
N LEU A 596 -4.09 20.16 -24.54
CA LEU A 596 -3.14 19.61 -23.59
C LEU A 596 -2.77 18.17 -24.01
N GLY A 597 -1.48 17.89 -24.19
CA GLY A 597 -0.96 16.56 -24.52
C GLY A 597 -0.92 15.58 -23.34
N GLY A 598 -1.68 15.84 -22.28
CA GLY A 598 -1.63 15.06 -21.04
C GLY A 598 -2.07 15.85 -19.81
N PHE A 599 -1.94 15.21 -18.64
CA PHE A 599 -2.09 15.84 -17.34
C PHE A 599 -0.80 16.58 -16.97
N GLY A 600 -0.74 17.88 -17.30
CA GLY A 600 0.33 18.80 -16.90
C GLY A 600 -0.11 19.80 -15.83
N SER A 601 0.73 20.80 -15.56
CA SER A 601 0.47 21.83 -14.54
C SER A 601 -0.85 22.60 -14.73
N VAL A 602 -1.25 22.86 -15.98
CA VAL A 602 -2.54 23.51 -16.31
C VAL A 602 -3.72 22.62 -15.91
N ALA A 603 -3.66 21.32 -16.20
CA ALA A 603 -4.71 20.37 -15.87
C ALA A 603 -4.86 20.19 -14.35
N LEU A 604 -3.73 20.14 -13.64
CA LEU A 604 -3.70 20.11 -12.18
C LEU A 604 -4.31 21.37 -11.56
N GLU A 605 -4.07 22.55 -12.14
CA GLU A 605 -4.63 23.81 -11.64
C GLU A 605 -6.15 23.89 -11.88
N GLN A 606 -6.65 23.47 -13.04
CA GLN A 606 -8.10 23.41 -13.30
C GLN A 606 -8.81 22.40 -12.38
N LEU A 607 -8.22 21.21 -12.18
CA LEU A 607 -8.75 20.19 -11.28
C LEU A 607 -8.81 20.69 -9.83
N ALA A 608 -7.70 21.27 -9.34
CA ALA A 608 -7.65 21.82 -7.98
C ALA A 608 -8.65 22.97 -7.79
N THR A 609 -8.79 23.85 -8.79
CA THR A 609 -9.72 24.99 -8.76
C THR A 609 -11.17 24.54 -8.62
N GLU A 610 -11.66 23.61 -9.44
CA GLU A 610 -13.07 23.19 -9.37
C GLU A 610 -13.38 22.31 -8.15
N LEU A 611 -12.42 21.48 -7.70
CA LEU A 611 -12.55 20.77 -6.41
C LEU A 611 -12.61 21.76 -5.24
N GLN A 612 -11.76 22.79 -5.25
CA GLN A 612 -11.77 23.85 -4.22
C GLN A 612 -13.07 24.67 -4.26
N HIS A 613 -13.61 25.01 -5.44
CA HIS A 613 -14.91 25.66 -5.56
C HIS A 613 -16.04 24.82 -4.97
N TRP A 614 -16.08 23.51 -5.24
CA TRP A 614 -17.11 22.64 -4.66
C TRP A 614 -16.99 22.55 -3.13
N VAL A 615 -15.77 22.33 -2.61
CA VAL A 615 -15.52 22.22 -1.16
C VAL A 615 -15.82 23.51 -0.42
N LEU A 616 -15.35 24.67 -0.91
CA LEU A 616 -15.63 25.96 -0.26
C LEU A 616 -17.13 26.25 -0.23
N ASN A 617 -17.84 26.07 -1.35
CA ASN A 617 -19.30 26.24 -1.38
C ASN A 617 -19.98 25.27 -0.39
N GLN A 618 -19.48 24.04 -0.26
CA GLN A 618 -20.05 23.07 0.67
C GLN A 618 -19.79 23.42 2.14
N MET A 619 -18.62 23.98 2.48
CA MET A 619 -18.34 24.50 3.82
C MET A 619 -19.23 25.69 4.17
N VAL A 620 -19.53 26.57 3.21
CA VAL A 620 -20.45 27.71 3.40
C VAL A 620 -21.89 27.22 3.59
N ILE A 621 -22.37 26.25 2.79
CA ILE A 621 -23.66 25.58 3.02
C ILE A 621 -23.70 24.94 4.42
N ASN A 622 -22.65 24.19 4.79
CA ASN A 622 -22.58 23.53 6.09
C ASN A 622 -22.68 24.52 7.26
N ARG A 623 -22.09 25.72 7.12
CA ARG A 623 -22.22 26.81 8.09
C ARG A 623 -23.62 27.44 8.10
N LEU A 624 -24.26 27.63 6.95
CA LEU A 624 -25.63 28.19 6.91
C LEU A 624 -26.59 27.37 7.78
N PHE A 625 -26.52 26.04 7.66
CA PHE A 625 -27.39 25.12 8.38
C PHE A 625 -26.95 24.82 9.84
N THR A 626 -25.99 25.56 10.42
CA THR A 626 -25.76 25.49 11.90
C THR A 626 -26.72 26.37 12.68
N GLU A 627 -27.34 27.37 12.05
CA GLU A 627 -28.27 28.30 12.72
C GLU A 627 -29.74 27.86 12.59
N LYS A 628 -30.06 27.05 11.56
CA LYS A 628 -31.43 26.60 11.26
C LYS A 628 -31.43 25.31 10.43
N GLU A 629 -32.29 24.36 10.78
CA GLU A 629 -32.38 23.06 10.11
C GLU A 629 -32.93 23.13 8.67
N SER A 630 -33.81 24.11 8.40
CA SER A 630 -34.41 24.31 7.08
C SER A 630 -34.82 25.76 6.80
N TYR A 631 -34.77 26.17 5.53
CA TYR A 631 -35.10 27.52 5.05
C TYR A 631 -36.21 27.47 3.99
N THR A 632 -37.12 28.43 3.93
CA THR A 632 -37.95 28.63 2.72
C THR A 632 -37.10 29.20 1.57
N LYS A 633 -37.64 29.26 0.35
CA LYS A 633 -36.94 29.90 -0.78
C LYS A 633 -36.65 31.38 -0.53
N GLU A 634 -37.59 32.08 0.11
CA GLU A 634 -37.55 33.51 0.44
C GLU A 634 -36.55 33.79 1.56
N GLU A 635 -36.39 32.85 2.50
CA GLU A 635 -35.35 32.92 3.54
C GLU A 635 -33.96 32.55 2.98
N LEU A 636 -33.89 31.56 2.08
CA LEU A 636 -32.65 30.98 1.57
C LEU A 636 -31.95 31.85 0.52
N ALA A 637 -32.70 32.41 -0.43
CA ALA A 637 -32.08 33.16 -1.53
C ALA A 637 -31.28 34.39 -1.05
N PRO A 638 -31.76 35.23 -0.12
CA PRO A 638 -30.97 36.32 0.45
C PRO A 638 -29.73 35.82 1.23
N ALA A 639 -29.85 34.71 1.97
CA ALA A 639 -28.74 34.14 2.72
C ALA A 639 -27.61 33.65 1.79
N LEU A 640 -27.96 32.94 0.70
CA LEU A 640 -27.00 32.52 -0.32
C LEU A 640 -26.30 33.72 -0.98
N GLN A 641 -27.03 34.81 -1.22
CA GLN A 641 -26.48 36.05 -1.78
C GLN A 641 -25.49 36.72 -0.81
N GLN A 642 -25.85 36.87 0.46
CA GLN A 642 -25.00 37.45 1.51
C GLN A 642 -23.72 36.62 1.75
N MET A 643 -23.81 35.29 1.60
CA MET A 643 -22.67 34.38 1.67
C MET A 643 -21.84 34.27 0.37
N GLY A 644 -22.18 35.04 -0.68
CA GLY A 644 -21.44 35.06 -1.94
C GLY A 644 -21.67 33.85 -2.86
N LEU A 645 -22.63 32.98 -2.56
CA LEU A 645 -22.95 31.77 -3.32
C LEU A 645 -23.84 32.07 -4.54
N SER A 646 -23.37 32.94 -5.43
CA SER A 646 -24.14 33.49 -6.57
C SER A 646 -24.75 32.43 -7.49
N GLU A 647 -24.00 31.38 -7.83
CA GLU A 647 -24.51 30.25 -8.64
C GLU A 647 -25.68 29.52 -7.93
N LEU A 648 -25.59 29.29 -6.62
CA LEU A 648 -26.65 28.63 -5.86
C LEU A 648 -27.84 29.56 -5.61
N HIS A 649 -27.60 30.87 -5.44
CA HIS A 649 -28.65 31.87 -5.39
C HIS A 649 -29.47 31.90 -6.68
N ARG A 650 -28.81 31.89 -7.86
CA ARG A 650 -29.46 31.76 -9.18
C ARG A 650 -30.31 30.48 -9.26
N LEU A 651 -29.73 29.34 -8.90
CA LEU A 651 -30.41 28.03 -8.96
C LEU A 651 -31.60 27.89 -7.99
N VAL A 652 -31.50 28.41 -6.76
CA VAL A 652 -32.62 28.45 -5.81
C VAL A 652 -33.67 29.51 -6.22
N GLY A 653 -33.24 30.58 -6.87
CA GLY A 653 -34.10 31.61 -7.46
C GLY A 653 -34.94 31.13 -8.65
N ALA A 654 -34.46 30.12 -9.38
CA ALA A 654 -35.09 29.56 -10.59
C ALA A 654 -36.53 29.04 -10.38
N LYS A 655 -37.27 28.83 -11.49
CA LYS A 655 -38.67 28.34 -11.44
C LYS A 655 -38.70 26.92 -10.85
N GLY A 656 -39.44 26.77 -9.76
CA GLY A 656 -39.63 25.50 -9.06
C GLY A 656 -38.78 25.29 -7.81
N LEU A 657 -39.17 24.31 -7.00
CA LEU A 657 -38.53 23.95 -5.74
C LEU A 657 -37.92 22.55 -5.84
N MET A 658 -36.60 22.46 -5.68
CA MET A 658 -35.83 21.22 -5.85
C MET A 658 -35.37 20.67 -4.49
N ASN A 659 -36.33 20.27 -3.66
CA ASN A 659 -36.09 19.66 -2.34
C ASN A 659 -36.46 18.16 -2.33
N PHE A 660 -35.90 17.44 -1.37
CA PHE A 660 -35.97 15.98 -1.30
C PHE A 660 -36.64 15.49 0.00
N ASN A 661 -37.01 14.22 0.04
CA ASN A 661 -37.41 13.52 1.25
C ASN A 661 -36.21 12.85 1.96
N SER A 662 -36.48 12.14 3.06
CA SER A 662 -35.49 11.36 3.81
C SER A 662 -34.89 10.18 3.04
N SER A 663 -35.59 9.65 2.03
CA SER A 663 -35.09 8.61 1.12
C SER A 663 -34.24 9.17 -0.04
N GLY A 664 -34.08 10.49 -0.14
CA GLY A 664 -33.33 11.14 -1.22
C GLY A 664 -34.09 11.29 -2.54
N TYR A 665 -35.41 11.25 -2.53
CA TYR A 665 -36.27 11.45 -3.71
C TYR A 665 -36.85 12.87 -3.76
N LEU A 666 -37.01 13.45 -4.96
CA LEU A 666 -37.62 14.77 -5.17
C LEU A 666 -39.10 14.81 -4.77
N LYS A 667 -39.52 15.90 -4.13
CA LYS A 667 -40.91 16.18 -3.74
C LYS A 667 -41.64 17.01 -4.81
N ILE A 668 -42.46 16.37 -5.64
CA ILE A 668 -43.19 17.05 -6.72
C ILE A 668 -44.67 17.14 -6.33
N LEU A 669 -45.27 18.34 -6.41
CA LEU A 669 -46.67 18.60 -6.02
C LEU A 669 -47.04 18.15 -4.58
N SER A 670 -46.08 18.14 -3.65
CA SER A 670 -46.30 17.82 -2.23
C SER A 670 -46.67 19.05 -1.40
N GLU A 671 -47.61 18.90 -0.46
CA GLU A 671 -47.92 19.90 0.59
C GLU A 671 -46.70 20.27 1.46
N THR A 672 -45.70 19.38 1.54
CA THR A 672 -44.44 19.63 2.26
C THR A 672 -43.35 20.23 1.36
N ASN A 673 -43.68 20.63 0.13
CA ASN A 673 -42.78 21.37 -0.75
C ASN A 673 -42.82 22.86 -0.38
N GLY A 674 -41.66 23.45 -0.07
CA GLY A 674 -41.58 24.82 0.47
C GLY A 674 -40.39 25.09 1.38
N ARG A 675 -39.72 24.05 1.92
CA ARG A 675 -38.50 24.19 2.73
C ARG A 675 -37.35 23.35 2.19
N TYR A 676 -36.17 23.97 2.10
CA TYR A 676 -34.90 23.34 1.80
C TYR A 676 -34.15 22.95 3.08
N THR A 677 -33.59 21.76 3.10
CA THR A 677 -32.71 21.21 4.15
C THR A 677 -31.25 21.23 3.72
N ARG A 678 -30.33 21.01 4.66
CA ARG A 678 -28.89 20.85 4.36
C ARG A 678 -28.63 19.75 3.32
N GLY A 679 -29.38 18.65 3.40
CA GLY A 679 -29.33 17.50 2.48
C GLY A 679 -29.81 17.80 1.06
N ASP A 680 -30.57 18.88 0.85
CA ASP A 680 -30.97 19.34 -0.48
C ASP A 680 -29.88 20.19 -1.11
N LEU A 681 -29.29 21.10 -0.33
CA LEU A 681 -28.21 21.98 -0.79
C LEU A 681 -26.91 21.21 -1.09
N ILE A 682 -26.64 20.09 -0.41
CA ILE A 682 -25.53 19.17 -0.76
C ILE A 682 -25.73 18.61 -2.18
N LYS A 683 -26.91 18.05 -2.48
CA LYS A 683 -27.22 17.54 -3.84
C LYS A 683 -27.20 18.67 -4.88
N SER A 684 -27.76 19.83 -4.53
CA SER A 684 -27.77 21.02 -5.38
C SER A 684 -26.37 21.55 -5.72
N ASN A 685 -25.43 21.56 -4.75
CA ASN A 685 -24.04 21.96 -5.00
C ASN A 685 -23.26 20.95 -5.85
N LEU A 686 -23.55 19.64 -5.72
CA LEU A 686 -23.03 18.61 -6.61
C LEU A 686 -23.58 18.76 -8.04
N ALA A 687 -24.90 18.90 -8.19
CA ALA A 687 -25.55 19.15 -9.48
C ALA A 687 -25.04 20.44 -10.15
N ARG A 688 -24.83 21.52 -9.37
CA ARG A 688 -24.22 22.77 -9.83
C ARG A 688 -22.82 22.54 -10.38
N ALA A 689 -21.96 21.83 -9.64
CA ALA A 689 -20.60 21.53 -10.09
C ALA A 689 -20.60 20.70 -11.39
N ILE A 690 -21.45 19.68 -11.50
CA ILE A 690 -21.62 18.90 -12.73
C ILE A 690 -22.05 19.81 -13.89
N SER A 691 -23.07 20.64 -13.70
CA SER A 691 -23.62 21.53 -14.73
C SER A 691 -22.59 22.56 -15.20
N ARG A 692 -21.88 23.18 -14.25
CA ARG A 692 -20.76 24.09 -14.51
C ARG A 692 -19.63 23.42 -15.29
N LEU A 693 -19.25 22.19 -14.93
CA LEU A 693 -18.21 21.43 -15.63
C LEU A 693 -18.62 21.09 -17.07
N VAL A 694 -19.86 20.65 -17.30
CA VAL A 694 -20.40 20.39 -18.65
C VAL A 694 -20.32 21.65 -19.52
N ILE A 695 -20.76 22.80 -19.02
CA ILE A 695 -20.72 24.07 -19.77
C ILE A 695 -19.27 24.50 -20.05
N ARG A 696 -18.39 24.48 -19.04
CA ARG A 696 -16.97 24.85 -19.22
C ARG A 696 -16.23 23.94 -20.19
N ALA A 697 -16.55 22.64 -20.22
CA ALA A 697 -15.90 21.64 -21.07
C ALA A 697 -16.36 21.69 -22.53
N PHE A 698 -17.66 21.87 -22.79
CA PHE A 698 -18.24 21.61 -24.12
C PHE A 698 -18.80 22.82 -24.86
N ALA A 699 -19.17 23.92 -24.19
CA ALA A 699 -19.59 25.13 -24.91
C ALA A 699 -18.44 25.66 -25.80
N THR A 700 -18.79 26.07 -27.03
CA THR A 700 -17.84 26.52 -28.06
C THR A 700 -17.65 28.04 -28.13
N ASP A 701 -18.45 28.80 -27.39
CA ASP A 701 -18.29 30.25 -27.21
C ASP A 701 -17.84 30.58 -25.78
N ILE A 702 -16.89 31.51 -25.67
CA ILE A 702 -16.28 31.91 -24.40
C ILE A 702 -17.24 32.74 -23.53
N ASN A 703 -18.21 33.45 -24.12
CA ASN A 703 -19.20 34.22 -23.36
C ASN A 703 -20.23 33.29 -22.71
N ARG A 704 -20.67 32.24 -23.41
CA ARG A 704 -21.51 31.16 -22.85
C ARG A 704 -20.80 30.42 -21.71
N VAL A 705 -19.49 30.17 -21.83
CA VAL A 705 -18.67 29.62 -20.74
C VAL A 705 -18.61 30.56 -19.55
N ASN A 706 -18.21 31.83 -19.76
CA ASN A 706 -17.96 32.78 -18.67
C ASN A 706 -19.22 33.14 -17.88
N ASN A 707 -20.38 33.21 -18.55
CA ASN A 707 -21.66 33.55 -17.92
C ASN A 707 -22.51 32.34 -17.52
N LEU A 708 -22.01 31.10 -17.74
CA LEU A 708 -22.75 29.85 -17.57
C LEU A 708 -24.15 29.91 -18.20
N GLN A 709 -24.19 30.18 -19.50
CA GLN A 709 -25.45 30.29 -20.25
C GLN A 709 -26.00 28.91 -20.66
N GLY A 710 -25.13 27.94 -20.96
CA GLY A 710 -25.54 26.57 -21.30
C GLY A 710 -24.70 25.92 -22.41
N VAL A 711 -25.13 24.76 -22.88
CA VAL A 711 -24.62 24.06 -24.07
C VAL A 711 -25.76 23.71 -25.02
N ASN A 712 -25.53 23.68 -26.33
CA ASN A 712 -26.51 23.16 -27.29
C ASN A 712 -26.44 21.62 -27.39
N GLN A 713 -27.37 21.01 -28.12
CA GLN A 713 -27.46 19.56 -28.26
C GLN A 713 -26.19 18.95 -28.91
N ASP A 714 -25.62 19.61 -29.92
CA ASP A 714 -24.46 19.09 -30.67
C ASP A 714 -23.18 19.15 -29.85
N GLU A 715 -23.02 20.20 -29.04
CA GLU A 715 -21.92 20.34 -28.06
C GLU A 715 -21.98 19.23 -27.01
N LEU A 716 -23.18 18.94 -26.50
CA LEU A 716 -23.39 17.88 -25.53
C LEU A 716 -23.22 16.48 -26.17
N GLN A 717 -23.64 16.29 -27.43
CA GLN A 717 -23.48 15.04 -28.18
C GLN A 717 -22.00 14.76 -28.49
N ALA A 718 -21.25 15.79 -28.89
CA ALA A 718 -19.80 15.71 -29.07
C ALA A 718 -19.09 15.33 -27.76
N GLY A 719 -19.45 15.98 -26.65
CA GLY A 719 -18.90 15.66 -25.32
C GLY A 719 -19.23 14.25 -24.85
N PHE A 720 -20.47 13.79 -25.06
CA PHE A 720 -20.89 12.42 -24.76
C PHE A 720 -20.15 11.38 -25.60
N ASN A 721 -19.96 11.61 -26.91
CA ASN A 721 -19.29 10.65 -27.79
C ASN A 721 -17.86 10.32 -27.32
N LEU A 722 -17.18 11.27 -26.68
CA LEU A 722 -15.84 11.06 -26.11
C LEU A 722 -15.82 10.11 -24.90
N VAL A 723 -16.94 9.99 -24.16
CA VAL A 723 -17.07 9.15 -22.95
C VAL A 723 -18.00 7.93 -23.13
N ARG A 724 -18.75 7.86 -24.24
CA ARG A 724 -19.70 6.78 -24.58
C ARG A 724 -19.09 5.39 -24.37
N GLY A 725 -17.87 5.16 -24.89
CA GLY A 725 -17.17 3.88 -24.76
C GLY A 725 -16.98 3.47 -23.30
N LEU A 726 -16.59 4.40 -22.42
CA LEU A 726 -16.39 4.11 -21.00
C LEU A 726 -17.71 3.82 -20.28
N LEU A 727 -18.79 4.54 -20.62
CA LEU A 727 -20.13 4.33 -20.06
C LEU A 727 -20.73 2.96 -20.45
N VAL A 728 -20.41 2.48 -21.64
CA VAL A 728 -20.73 1.10 -22.07
C VAL A 728 -19.87 0.07 -21.31
N ASP A 729 -18.56 0.31 -21.19
CA ASP A 729 -17.62 -0.64 -20.58
C ASP A 729 -17.82 -0.83 -19.05
N ILE A 730 -18.45 0.13 -18.36
CA ILE A 730 -18.91 -0.02 -16.96
C ILE A 730 -20.33 -0.59 -16.83
N GLY A 731 -21.01 -0.89 -17.95
CA GLY A 731 -22.39 -1.38 -17.94
C GLY A 731 -23.44 -0.34 -17.51
N MET A 732 -23.12 0.96 -17.56
CA MET A 732 -24.11 2.02 -17.33
C MET A 732 -24.97 2.31 -18.57
N MET A 733 -24.57 1.83 -19.76
CA MET A 733 -25.29 2.00 -21.01
C MET A 733 -25.16 0.78 -21.93
N ASP A 734 -26.21 0.49 -22.69
CA ASP A 734 -26.16 -0.46 -23.80
C ASP A 734 -25.51 0.21 -25.03
N GLU A 735 -24.64 -0.51 -25.74
CA GLU A 735 -23.93 0.01 -26.92
C GLU A 735 -24.89 0.46 -28.04
N VAL A 736 -26.01 -0.27 -28.21
CA VAL A 736 -27.11 0.00 -29.15
C VAL A 736 -28.03 1.12 -28.65
N GLY A 737 -28.17 1.31 -27.33
CA GLY A 737 -29.05 2.31 -26.73
C GLY A 737 -28.44 3.71 -26.57
N ALA A 738 -27.16 3.86 -26.90
CA ALA A 738 -26.43 5.12 -26.75
C ALA A 738 -26.66 6.12 -27.90
N ASP A 739 -27.19 5.68 -29.05
CA ASP A 739 -27.58 6.56 -30.15
C ASP A 739 -28.91 7.26 -29.84
N GLY A 740 -28.90 8.59 -29.80
CA GLY A 740 -30.05 9.41 -29.40
C GLY A 740 -30.20 9.63 -27.88
N PHE A 741 -29.40 8.99 -27.02
CA PHE A 741 -29.43 9.19 -25.57
C PHE A 741 -29.32 10.66 -25.17
N VAL A 742 -28.36 11.38 -25.76
CA VAL A 742 -28.14 12.81 -25.48
C VAL A 742 -29.30 13.66 -25.95
N ALA A 743 -29.83 13.42 -27.16
CA ALA A 743 -30.98 14.14 -27.67
C ALA A 743 -32.21 13.96 -26.75
N SER A 744 -32.40 12.78 -26.17
CA SER A 744 -33.44 12.55 -25.15
C SER A 744 -33.15 13.26 -23.82
N ARG A 745 -31.94 13.16 -23.24
CA ARG A 745 -31.58 13.90 -22.02
C ARG A 745 -31.67 15.42 -22.19
N PHE A 746 -31.30 15.94 -23.36
CA PHE A 746 -31.43 17.35 -23.74
C PHE A 746 -32.90 17.77 -23.81
N ARG A 747 -33.72 17.01 -24.55
CA ARG A 747 -35.17 17.18 -24.65
C ARG A 747 -35.85 17.14 -23.28
N GLU A 748 -35.45 16.22 -22.40
CA GLU A 748 -36.00 16.10 -21.04
C GLU A 748 -35.72 17.36 -20.22
N ALA A 749 -34.47 17.85 -20.23
CA ALA A 749 -34.08 19.04 -19.50
C ALA A 749 -34.86 20.29 -19.94
N ASN A 750 -35.04 20.43 -21.25
CA ASN A 750 -35.56 21.61 -21.92
C ASN A 750 -37.10 21.63 -22.02
N LEU A 751 -37.75 20.47 -22.11
CA LEU A 751 -39.22 20.38 -22.27
C LEU A 751 -39.99 19.96 -21.02
N PHE A 752 -39.39 19.18 -20.10
CA PHE A 752 -40.16 18.49 -19.04
C PHE A 752 -39.80 18.92 -17.61
N LEU A 753 -38.90 19.89 -17.43
CA LEU A 753 -38.48 20.39 -16.11
C LEU A 753 -39.11 21.75 -15.79
N SER A 754 -39.14 22.11 -14.51
CA SER A 754 -39.72 23.38 -14.04
C SER A 754 -39.10 24.63 -14.68
N VAL A 755 -37.85 24.54 -15.13
CA VAL A 755 -37.08 25.61 -15.77
C VAL A 755 -37.02 25.51 -17.30
N GLY A 756 -37.57 24.43 -17.88
CA GLY A 756 -37.56 24.18 -19.31
C GLY A 756 -38.26 25.27 -20.11
N ASN A 757 -37.65 25.71 -21.22
CA ASN A 757 -38.10 26.88 -21.98
C ASN A 757 -38.41 26.63 -23.46
N GLY A 758 -38.02 25.49 -24.04
CA GLY A 758 -38.24 25.15 -25.45
C GLY A 758 -37.15 25.59 -26.45
N ASP A 759 -36.02 26.16 -25.99
CA ASP A 759 -34.99 26.74 -26.88
C ASP A 759 -33.93 25.72 -27.35
N SER A 760 -32.79 26.18 -27.89
CA SER A 760 -31.72 25.34 -28.47
C SER A 760 -30.50 25.13 -27.55
N ILE A 761 -30.58 25.55 -26.28
CA ILE A 761 -29.51 25.54 -25.29
C ILE A 761 -30.04 24.94 -23.98
N ALA A 762 -29.42 23.87 -23.48
CA ALA A 762 -29.62 23.42 -22.11
C ALA A 762 -28.85 24.35 -21.16
N SER A 763 -29.56 25.17 -20.41
CA SER A 763 -29.03 26.17 -19.49
C SER A 763 -28.41 25.57 -18.21
N LEU A 764 -27.74 26.41 -17.42
CA LEU A 764 -27.22 26.01 -16.09
C LEU A 764 -28.34 25.46 -15.19
N GLU A 765 -29.49 26.12 -15.21
CA GLU A 765 -30.72 25.72 -14.50
C GLU A 765 -31.25 24.37 -14.99
N GLU A 766 -31.40 24.17 -16.29
CA GLU A 766 -31.97 22.94 -16.86
C GLU A 766 -31.05 21.73 -16.66
N ILE A 767 -29.73 21.89 -16.85
CA ILE A 767 -28.77 20.81 -16.57
C ILE A 767 -28.74 20.48 -15.07
N HIS A 768 -28.86 21.48 -14.19
CA HIS A 768 -28.92 21.28 -12.74
C HIS A 768 -30.19 20.55 -12.31
N HIS A 769 -31.36 21.01 -12.78
CA HIS A 769 -32.63 20.36 -12.48
C HIS A 769 -32.64 18.94 -13.06
N LEU A 770 -32.08 18.70 -14.26
CA LEU A 770 -31.94 17.36 -14.84
C LEU A 770 -31.07 16.47 -13.95
N ALA A 771 -29.91 16.95 -13.49
CA ALA A 771 -29.03 16.20 -12.62
C ALA A 771 -29.72 15.80 -11.30
N LEU A 772 -30.55 16.68 -10.71
CA LEU A 772 -31.34 16.37 -9.51
C LEU A 772 -32.47 15.36 -9.80
N HIS A 773 -33.15 15.44 -10.95
CA HIS A 773 -34.13 14.44 -11.36
C HIS A 773 -33.48 13.08 -11.64
N ILE A 774 -32.27 13.06 -12.22
CA ILE A 774 -31.49 11.83 -12.43
C ILE A 774 -31.10 11.20 -11.08
N MET A 775 -30.61 11.97 -10.10
CA MET A 775 -30.30 11.45 -8.76
C MET A 775 -31.53 10.83 -8.09
N SER A 776 -32.69 11.51 -8.18
CA SER A 776 -33.96 11.03 -7.62
C SER A 776 -34.48 9.78 -8.34
N GLY A 777 -34.47 9.76 -9.67
CA GLY A 777 -34.88 8.60 -10.48
C GLY A 777 -34.01 7.38 -10.24
N LEU A 778 -32.69 7.54 -10.19
CA LEU A 778 -31.75 6.47 -9.84
C LEU A 778 -31.98 5.97 -8.40
N GLY A 779 -32.34 6.84 -7.46
CA GLY A 779 -32.75 6.45 -6.11
C GLY A 779 -33.96 5.50 -6.13
N ARG A 780 -35.06 5.92 -6.78
CA ARG A 780 -36.28 5.10 -6.92
C ARG A 780 -36.02 3.79 -7.68
N ALA A 781 -35.22 3.83 -8.75
CA ALA A 781 -34.85 2.65 -9.54
C ALA A 781 -34.02 1.64 -8.74
N ASN A 782 -33.05 2.10 -7.92
CA ASN A 782 -32.27 1.21 -7.05
C ASN A 782 -33.11 0.57 -5.94
N ALA A 783 -34.16 1.24 -5.45
CA ALA A 783 -35.10 0.64 -4.50
C ALA A 783 -36.00 -0.43 -5.15
N LEU A 784 -36.40 -0.24 -6.41
CA LEU A 784 -37.24 -1.19 -7.16
C LEU A 784 -36.45 -2.37 -7.75
N LYS A 785 -35.18 -2.17 -8.14
CA LYS A 785 -34.30 -3.20 -8.74
C LYS A 785 -34.29 -4.55 -8.00
N PRO A 786 -34.06 -4.64 -6.67
CA PRO A 786 -34.03 -5.94 -6.00
C PRO A 786 -35.37 -6.67 -6.07
N LEU A 787 -36.49 -5.94 -5.97
CA LEU A 787 -37.84 -6.52 -6.04
C LEU A 787 -38.16 -7.01 -7.45
N ALA A 788 -37.74 -6.27 -8.49
CA ALA A 788 -37.88 -6.69 -9.88
C ALA A 788 -37.04 -7.94 -10.21
N LEU A 789 -35.80 -8.02 -9.70
CA LEU A 789 -34.92 -9.17 -9.84
C LEU A 789 -35.34 -10.39 -9.00
N GLU A 790 -36.06 -10.18 -7.89
CA GLU A 790 -36.61 -11.26 -7.07
C GLU A 790 -37.89 -11.84 -7.67
N ARG A 791 -38.82 -10.98 -8.13
CA ARG A 791 -40.20 -11.38 -8.46
C ARG A 791 -40.45 -11.56 -9.95
N CYS A 792 -39.77 -10.80 -10.81
CA CYS A 792 -40.16 -10.65 -12.22
C CYS A 792 -39.10 -11.07 -13.25
N VAL A 793 -37.91 -11.52 -12.83
CA VAL A 793 -36.87 -11.94 -13.77
C VAL A 793 -37.22 -13.27 -14.45
N GLN A 794 -37.29 -13.24 -15.79
CA GLN A 794 -37.43 -14.46 -16.60
C GLN A 794 -36.05 -14.99 -17.03
N THR A 795 -35.13 -14.11 -17.42
CA THR A 795 -33.74 -14.46 -17.79
C THR A 795 -32.77 -13.50 -17.13
N ARG A 796 -31.92 -14.00 -16.22
CA ARG A 796 -30.90 -13.18 -15.54
C ARG A 796 -29.59 -13.19 -16.32
N ASN A 797 -29.10 -12.01 -16.69
CA ASN A 797 -27.75 -11.86 -17.23
C ASN A 797 -26.77 -11.63 -16.07
N THR A 798 -25.77 -12.50 -15.96
CA THR A 798 -24.77 -12.46 -14.87
C THR A 798 -23.52 -11.64 -15.20
N GLU A 799 -23.30 -11.25 -16.45
CA GLU A 799 -22.20 -10.38 -16.86
C GLU A 799 -22.59 -8.89 -16.83
N ASN A 800 -23.82 -8.57 -17.22
CA ASN A 800 -24.42 -7.25 -17.12
C ASN A 800 -25.88 -7.40 -16.67
N GLU A 801 -26.15 -7.14 -15.39
CA GLU A 801 -27.50 -7.29 -14.84
C GLU A 801 -28.55 -6.42 -15.54
N GLY A 802 -28.16 -5.27 -16.13
CA GLY A 802 -29.07 -4.40 -16.89
C GLY A 802 -29.70 -5.06 -18.11
N LEU A 803 -29.02 -6.06 -18.68
CA LEU A 803 -29.51 -6.91 -19.77
C LEU A 803 -30.34 -8.11 -19.29
N SER A 804 -30.70 -8.18 -18.01
CA SER A 804 -31.66 -9.17 -17.52
C SER A 804 -33.06 -8.85 -18.04
N LEU A 805 -33.77 -9.88 -18.46
CA LEU A 805 -35.11 -9.79 -19.04
C LEU A 805 -36.17 -10.09 -17.97
N LEU A 806 -37.10 -9.15 -17.84
CA LEU A 806 -38.19 -9.13 -16.87
C LEU A 806 -39.53 -9.36 -17.59
N ASP A 807 -40.47 -9.99 -16.92
CA ASP A 807 -41.86 -10.10 -17.38
C ASP A 807 -42.56 -8.73 -17.36
N GLU A 808 -43.12 -8.30 -18.50
CA GLU A 808 -43.88 -7.04 -18.62
C GLU A 808 -45.01 -6.93 -17.59
N SER A 809 -45.81 -7.99 -17.42
CA SER A 809 -47.00 -7.95 -16.57
C SER A 809 -46.63 -7.90 -15.08
N CYS A 810 -45.66 -8.72 -14.66
CA CYS A 810 -45.13 -8.68 -13.30
C CYS A 810 -44.47 -7.32 -12.99
N LEU A 811 -43.75 -6.72 -13.93
CA LEU A 811 -43.09 -5.43 -13.72
C LEU A 811 -44.11 -4.29 -13.57
N ILE A 812 -45.18 -4.30 -14.36
CA ILE A 812 -46.29 -3.35 -14.24
C ILE A 812 -47.06 -3.56 -12.92
N ASP A 813 -47.28 -4.81 -12.50
CA ASP A 813 -47.85 -5.14 -11.19
C ASP A 813 -46.93 -4.69 -10.03
N LEU A 814 -45.61 -4.80 -10.18
CA LEU A 814 -44.65 -4.30 -9.19
C LEU A 814 -44.75 -2.79 -9.05
N TYR A 815 -44.70 -2.02 -10.14
CA TYR A 815 -44.85 -0.56 -10.08
C TYR A 815 -46.22 -0.15 -9.52
N TYR A 816 -47.28 -0.89 -9.84
CA TYR A 816 -48.62 -0.63 -9.30
C TYR A 816 -48.65 -0.84 -7.79
N ASN A 817 -48.04 -1.89 -7.26
CA ASN A 817 -48.09 -2.24 -5.84
C ASN A 817 -47.10 -1.47 -4.95
N GLU A 818 -45.90 -1.14 -5.43
CA GLU A 818 -44.81 -0.54 -4.63
C GLU A 818 -44.97 0.98 -4.37
N VAL A 819 -46.05 1.35 -3.67
CA VAL A 819 -46.40 2.74 -3.30
C VAL A 819 -45.25 3.49 -2.62
N ALA A 820 -44.43 2.80 -1.82
CA ALA A 820 -43.30 3.40 -1.09
C ALA A 820 -42.22 4.01 -2.01
N ALA A 821 -42.08 3.53 -3.25
CA ALA A 821 -41.15 4.09 -4.23
C ALA A 821 -41.64 5.42 -4.83
N PHE A 822 -42.93 5.76 -4.69
CA PHE A 822 -43.58 6.91 -5.33
C PHE A 822 -44.30 7.85 -4.35
N SER A 823 -44.06 7.72 -3.04
CA SER A 823 -44.72 8.47 -1.95
C SER A 823 -44.65 9.99 -2.08
N ASP A 824 -43.58 10.53 -2.68
CA ASP A 824 -43.38 11.98 -2.89
C ASP A 824 -43.97 12.52 -4.20
N LEU A 825 -44.71 11.67 -4.93
CA LEU A 825 -45.54 12.02 -6.08
C LEU A 825 -47.02 11.85 -5.69
N PRO A 826 -47.55 12.60 -4.71
CA PRO A 826 -48.88 12.37 -4.15
C PRO A 826 -49.99 12.44 -5.21
N LYS A 827 -49.85 13.29 -6.24
CA LYS A 827 -50.82 13.39 -7.33
C LYS A 827 -50.81 12.20 -8.30
N LEU A 828 -49.68 11.49 -8.43
CA LEU A 828 -49.61 10.20 -9.11
C LEU A 828 -50.38 9.12 -8.33
N LEU A 829 -50.25 9.12 -6.99
CA LEU A 829 -50.95 8.20 -6.10
C LEU A 829 -52.45 8.52 -5.96
N GLU A 830 -52.83 9.80 -5.96
CA GLU A 830 -54.22 10.25 -6.02
C GLU A 830 -54.87 9.83 -7.35
N MET A 831 -54.16 9.97 -8.47
CA MET A 831 -54.61 9.46 -9.77
C MET A 831 -54.84 7.95 -9.74
N LYS A 832 -53.91 7.17 -9.14
CA LYS A 832 -54.08 5.71 -8.96
C LYS A 832 -55.36 5.37 -8.16
N GLN A 833 -55.73 6.18 -7.18
CA GLN A 833 -56.94 5.94 -6.35
C GLN A 833 -58.25 6.31 -7.04
N LYS A 834 -58.21 7.15 -8.08
CA LYS A 834 -59.40 7.68 -8.79
C LYS A 834 -59.83 6.86 -10.02
N HIS A 835 -58.97 5.96 -10.52
CA HIS A 835 -59.20 5.20 -11.75
C HIS A 835 -59.17 3.70 -11.49
N THR A 836 -59.60 2.90 -12.47
CA THR A 836 -59.52 1.44 -12.38
C THR A 836 -58.08 0.93 -12.50
N GLU A 837 -57.83 -0.26 -11.96
CA GLU A 837 -56.53 -0.91 -12.04
C GLU A 837 -56.03 -1.10 -13.49
N GLU A 838 -56.95 -1.40 -14.42
CA GLU A 838 -56.64 -1.59 -15.84
C GLU A 838 -56.20 -0.27 -16.52
N GLU A 839 -56.85 0.85 -16.21
CA GLU A 839 -56.47 2.19 -16.71
C GLU A 839 -55.09 2.60 -16.19
N VAL A 840 -54.82 2.39 -14.90
CA VAL A 840 -53.52 2.73 -14.28
C VAL A 840 -52.40 1.84 -14.82
N LYS A 841 -52.64 0.53 -14.99
CA LYS A 841 -51.64 -0.38 -15.61
C LYS A 841 -51.38 -0.04 -17.07
N THR A 842 -52.42 0.33 -17.84
CA THR A 842 -52.28 0.81 -19.23
C THR A 842 -51.46 2.12 -19.29
N TYR A 843 -51.67 3.04 -18.36
CA TYR A 843 -50.85 4.24 -18.21
C TYR A 843 -49.39 3.90 -17.85
N TYR A 844 -49.15 3.00 -16.90
CA TYR A 844 -47.80 2.56 -16.54
C TYR A 844 -47.07 1.86 -17.70
N LEU A 845 -47.76 1.03 -18.49
CA LEU A 845 -47.20 0.44 -19.72
C LEU A 845 -46.82 1.53 -20.74
N SER A 846 -47.62 2.59 -20.84
CA SER A 846 -47.33 3.75 -21.69
C SER A 846 -46.09 4.52 -21.20
N LEU A 847 -45.91 4.67 -19.88
CA LEU A 847 -44.70 5.27 -19.31
C LEU A 847 -43.45 4.42 -19.53
N LEU A 848 -43.59 3.09 -19.40
CA LEU A 848 -42.48 2.16 -19.60
C LEU A 848 -42.02 2.17 -21.07
N LYS A 849 -42.96 2.21 -22.02
CA LYS A 849 -42.66 2.41 -23.45
C LYS A 849 -42.01 3.76 -23.73
N ALA A 850 -42.46 4.83 -23.07
CA ALA A 850 -41.84 6.15 -23.14
C ALA A 850 -40.44 6.21 -22.50
N ALA A 851 -40.15 5.33 -21.54
CA ALA A 851 -38.84 5.19 -20.91
C ALA A 851 -37.80 4.48 -21.81
N GLY A 852 -38.25 3.81 -22.88
CA GLY A 852 -37.39 3.15 -23.87
C GLY A 852 -37.93 1.81 -24.36
N TYR A 853 -38.79 1.15 -23.59
CA TYR A 853 -39.24 -0.22 -23.85
C TYR A 853 -39.90 -0.37 -25.25
N VAL A 854 -39.40 -1.34 -26.01
CA VAL A 854 -39.99 -1.80 -27.27
C VAL A 854 -40.66 -3.13 -27.01
N GLN A 855 -42.00 -3.16 -27.07
CA GLN A 855 -42.80 -4.34 -26.78
C GLN A 855 -42.55 -5.44 -27.83
N THR A 856 -42.05 -6.59 -27.38
CA THR A 856 -41.78 -7.77 -28.22
C THR A 856 -42.94 -8.78 -28.12
N GLU A 857 -42.92 -9.85 -28.94
CA GLU A 857 -43.94 -10.90 -28.88
C GLU A 857 -43.89 -11.69 -27.55
N GLU A 858 -42.70 -11.81 -26.96
CA GLU A 858 -42.42 -12.45 -25.67
C GLU A 858 -42.78 -11.58 -24.46
N LYS A 859 -43.07 -10.29 -24.68
CA LYS A 859 -43.33 -9.28 -23.63
C LYS A 859 -42.24 -9.18 -22.55
N GLN A 860 -40.99 -9.15 -23.01
CA GLN A 860 -39.81 -9.09 -22.14
C GLN A 860 -39.21 -7.68 -22.09
N VAL A 861 -39.07 -7.15 -20.88
CA VAL A 861 -38.53 -5.80 -20.60
C VAL A 861 -37.10 -5.92 -20.09
N LYS A 862 -36.15 -5.13 -20.60
CA LYS A 862 -34.80 -5.08 -20.01
C LYS A 862 -34.83 -4.39 -18.65
N LEU A 863 -33.99 -4.83 -17.71
CA LEU A 863 -33.80 -4.13 -16.45
C LEU A 863 -33.27 -2.70 -16.64
N SER A 864 -32.49 -2.43 -17.70
CA SER A 864 -32.04 -1.08 -18.07
C SER A 864 -33.20 -0.15 -18.46
N ASP A 865 -34.13 -0.60 -19.30
CA ASP A 865 -35.33 0.16 -19.68
C ASP A 865 -36.27 0.34 -18.47
N ALA A 866 -36.43 -0.71 -17.65
CA ALA A 866 -37.21 -0.68 -16.41
C ALA A 866 -36.65 0.31 -15.37
N ALA A 867 -35.33 0.54 -15.35
CA ALA A 867 -34.71 1.53 -14.47
C ALA A 867 -35.03 2.99 -14.88
N LEU A 868 -35.52 3.23 -16.11
CA LEU A 868 -35.86 4.57 -16.60
C LEU A 868 -37.32 4.97 -16.30
N PHE A 869 -38.23 4.02 -16.02
CA PHE A 869 -39.63 4.30 -15.67
C PHE A 869 -39.79 5.35 -14.53
N PRO A 870 -39.04 5.29 -13.41
CA PRO A 870 -39.17 6.26 -12.33
C PRO A 870 -38.70 7.68 -12.71
N HIS A 871 -37.95 7.86 -13.80
CA HIS A 871 -37.60 9.18 -14.32
C HIS A 871 -38.79 9.79 -15.08
N VAL A 872 -39.40 9.01 -15.99
CA VAL A 872 -40.58 9.45 -16.77
C VAL A 872 -41.75 9.84 -15.86
N ALA A 873 -42.00 9.06 -14.80
CA ALA A 873 -43.02 9.39 -13.82
C ALA A 873 -42.78 10.75 -13.11
N GLN A 874 -41.53 11.14 -12.89
CA GLN A 874 -41.20 12.44 -12.29
C GLN A 874 -41.35 13.59 -13.28
N TYR A 875 -40.93 13.39 -14.54
CA TYR A 875 -41.09 14.38 -15.60
C TYR A 875 -42.57 14.73 -15.85
N LEU A 876 -43.47 13.75 -15.81
CA LEU A 876 -44.92 14.00 -15.95
C LEU A 876 -45.51 14.82 -14.80
N GLU A 877 -45.18 14.50 -13.54
CA GLU A 877 -45.60 15.33 -12.40
C GLU A 877 -44.97 16.74 -12.44
N MET A 878 -43.78 16.86 -13.04
CA MET A 878 -43.09 18.15 -13.23
C MET A 878 -43.72 19.00 -14.34
N ILE A 879 -44.34 18.41 -15.37
CA ILE A 879 -45.17 19.14 -16.36
C ILE A 879 -46.39 19.76 -15.66
N TYR A 880 -47.12 19.00 -14.84
CA TYR A 880 -48.23 19.54 -14.05
C TYR A 880 -47.74 20.68 -13.15
N TYR A 881 -46.71 20.45 -12.32
CA TYR A 881 -46.09 21.49 -11.50
C TYR A 881 -45.69 22.77 -12.29
N SER A 882 -45.36 22.62 -13.57
CA SER A 882 -44.90 23.72 -14.43
C SER A 882 -46.02 24.50 -15.12
N HIS A 883 -47.15 23.87 -15.42
CA HIS A 883 -48.18 24.39 -16.33
C HIS A 883 -49.61 24.39 -15.77
N ASP A 884 -49.97 23.42 -14.92
CA ASP A 884 -51.22 23.46 -14.13
C ASP A 884 -51.11 24.64 -13.13
N LYS A 885 -51.96 25.66 -13.33
CA LYS A 885 -52.04 26.88 -12.52
C LYS A 885 -53.26 26.89 -11.62
N SER A 886 -54.33 26.24 -12.06
CA SER A 886 -55.54 26.01 -11.27
C SER A 886 -55.32 25.08 -10.07
N GLN A 887 -54.31 24.20 -10.17
CA GLN A 887 -54.03 23.06 -9.30
C GLN A 887 -55.14 22.00 -9.27
N ASP A 888 -56.03 22.00 -10.27
CA ASP A 888 -57.13 21.03 -10.39
C ASP A 888 -56.68 19.64 -10.87
N SER A 889 -55.40 19.50 -11.24
CA SER A 889 -54.76 18.28 -11.75
C SER A 889 -55.12 17.88 -13.18
N LEU A 890 -55.72 18.79 -13.95
CA LEU A 890 -55.91 18.76 -15.40
C LEU A 890 -54.89 19.69 -16.09
N LEU A 891 -54.90 19.71 -17.42
CA LEU A 891 -54.36 20.83 -18.19
C LEU A 891 -55.50 21.36 -19.06
N GLN A 892 -55.95 22.57 -18.74
CA GLN A 892 -57.01 23.26 -19.46
C GLN A 892 -56.46 23.98 -20.71
N LYS A 893 -57.35 24.45 -21.59
CA LYS A 893 -57.00 25.13 -22.86
C LYS A 893 -56.01 26.28 -22.66
N GLU A 894 -56.26 27.15 -21.68
CA GLU A 894 -55.45 28.34 -21.41
C GLU A 894 -54.07 27.98 -20.85
N GLU A 895 -53.99 26.97 -19.99
CA GLU A 895 -52.75 26.43 -19.42
C GLU A 895 -51.90 25.72 -20.49
N ALA A 896 -52.54 24.99 -21.39
CA ALA A 896 -51.92 24.35 -22.54
C ALA A 896 -51.40 25.39 -23.56
N LEU A 897 -52.16 26.44 -23.88
CA LEU A 897 -51.67 27.51 -24.76
C LEU A 897 -50.52 28.31 -24.11
N ALA A 898 -50.49 28.42 -22.77
CA ALA A 898 -49.34 28.94 -22.04
C ALA A 898 -48.14 27.96 -21.97
N ALA A 899 -48.37 26.66 -22.14
CA ALA A 899 -47.32 25.65 -22.25
C ALA A 899 -46.74 25.51 -23.66
N PHE A 900 -47.55 25.75 -24.69
CA PHE A 900 -47.20 25.55 -26.11
C PHE A 900 -45.83 26.13 -26.52
N PRO A 901 -45.39 27.34 -26.10
CA PRO A 901 -44.09 27.87 -26.49
C PRO A 901 -42.91 26.95 -26.15
N VAL A 902 -42.98 26.22 -25.03
CA VAL A 902 -41.96 25.23 -24.64
C VAL A 902 -41.95 24.06 -25.60
N PHE A 903 -43.13 23.55 -25.99
CA PHE A 903 -43.26 22.37 -26.84
C PHE A 903 -43.21 22.65 -28.35
N LYS A 904 -43.16 23.93 -28.76
CA LYS A 904 -43.26 24.37 -30.16
C LYS A 904 -42.35 23.59 -31.11
N GLU A 905 -41.05 23.54 -30.83
CA GLU A 905 -40.07 22.91 -31.72
C GLU A 905 -40.21 21.38 -31.81
N LEU A 906 -40.76 20.75 -30.76
CA LEU A 906 -41.15 19.35 -30.80
C LEU A 906 -42.37 19.14 -31.72
N ILE A 907 -43.39 20.00 -31.62
CA ILE A 907 -44.61 19.92 -32.46
C ILE A 907 -44.28 20.22 -33.93
N VAL A 908 -43.47 21.25 -34.21
CA VAL A 908 -42.91 21.51 -35.55
C VAL A 908 -42.13 20.29 -36.05
N THR A 909 -41.35 19.62 -35.20
CA THR A 909 -40.61 18.42 -35.61
C THR A 909 -41.50 17.21 -35.89
N LEU A 910 -42.53 16.98 -35.07
CA LEU A 910 -43.51 15.89 -35.27
C LEU A 910 -44.40 16.11 -36.51
N THR A 911 -44.57 17.37 -36.96
CA THR A 911 -45.41 17.75 -38.11
C THR A 911 -44.66 17.86 -39.44
N LYS A 912 -43.33 17.67 -39.48
CA LYS A 912 -42.50 17.74 -40.73
C LYS A 912 -42.99 16.83 -41.87
N SER A 913 -43.76 15.79 -41.57
CA SER A 913 -44.39 14.87 -42.54
C SER A 913 -45.77 15.33 -43.07
N PHE A 914 -46.28 16.47 -42.61
CA PHE A 914 -47.59 17.03 -42.95
C PHE A 914 -47.46 18.42 -43.63
N PRO A 915 -47.01 18.50 -44.90
CA PRO A 915 -46.66 19.75 -45.58
C PRO A 915 -47.85 20.69 -45.90
N ALA A 916 -49.05 20.41 -45.37
CA ALA A 916 -50.24 21.27 -45.45
C ALA A 916 -50.52 22.06 -44.16
N LEU A 917 -49.62 21.94 -43.17
CA LEU A 917 -49.62 22.72 -41.93
C LEU A 917 -48.60 23.87 -42.03
N VAL A 918 -48.96 25.05 -41.54
CA VAL A 918 -48.07 26.22 -41.39
C VAL A 918 -47.72 26.45 -39.92
N GLU A 919 -46.81 27.39 -39.63
CA GLU A 919 -46.40 27.68 -38.25
C GLU A 919 -47.57 28.14 -37.35
N ASP A 920 -48.51 28.91 -37.91
CA ASP A 920 -49.73 29.36 -37.21
C ASP A 920 -50.65 28.19 -36.80
N ASP A 921 -50.66 27.07 -37.56
CA ASP A 921 -51.48 25.89 -37.24
C ASP A 921 -51.01 25.18 -35.95
N MET A 922 -49.75 25.39 -35.52
CA MET A 922 -49.07 24.56 -34.50
C MET A 922 -49.70 24.57 -33.10
N PRO A 923 -50.27 25.66 -32.55
CA PRO A 923 -51.04 25.62 -31.30
C PRO A 923 -52.26 24.70 -31.42
N GLY A 924 -52.95 24.70 -32.57
CA GLY A 924 -54.07 23.81 -32.83
C GLY A 924 -53.66 22.34 -32.88
N VAL A 925 -52.48 22.05 -33.45
CA VAL A 925 -51.89 20.70 -33.42
C VAL A 925 -51.55 20.27 -31.99
N PHE A 926 -50.98 21.16 -31.18
CA PHE A 926 -50.65 20.87 -29.77
C PHE A 926 -51.90 20.58 -28.94
N ILE A 927 -52.95 21.40 -29.06
CA ILE A 927 -54.24 21.15 -28.41
C ILE A 927 -54.88 19.85 -28.91
N PHE A 928 -54.81 19.54 -30.21
CA PHE A 928 -55.31 18.27 -30.74
C PHE A 928 -54.56 17.07 -30.14
N LEU A 929 -53.24 17.14 -30.03
CA LEU A 929 -52.42 16.08 -29.42
C LEU A 929 -52.78 15.88 -27.93
N LEU A 930 -52.98 16.98 -27.19
CA LEU A 930 -53.46 16.97 -25.80
C LEU A 930 -54.86 16.39 -25.64
N LYS A 931 -55.73 16.55 -26.65
CA LYS A 931 -57.13 16.07 -26.65
C LYS A 931 -57.28 14.60 -27.03
N GLU A 932 -56.57 14.15 -28.06
CA GLU A 932 -56.76 12.82 -28.67
C GLU A 932 -55.68 11.80 -28.25
N GLY A 933 -54.52 12.26 -27.77
CA GLY A 933 -53.40 11.41 -27.34
C GLY A 933 -52.67 10.66 -28.45
N LYS A 934 -52.98 10.94 -29.72
CA LYS A 934 -52.50 10.20 -30.92
C LYS A 934 -52.49 11.10 -32.16
N ALA A 935 -51.69 10.74 -33.16
CA ALA A 935 -51.84 11.27 -34.52
C ALA A 935 -53.10 10.71 -35.22
N PRO A 936 -53.75 11.47 -36.13
CA PRO A 936 -54.91 11.00 -36.89
C PRO A 936 -54.51 9.92 -37.91
N ARG A 937 -55.05 8.70 -37.78
CA ARG A 937 -54.66 7.55 -38.61
C ARG A 937 -55.57 7.39 -39.83
N THR A 938 -56.88 7.36 -39.62
CA THR A 938 -57.92 7.20 -40.65
C THR A 938 -58.16 8.48 -41.47
N LEU A 939 -58.76 8.35 -42.66
CA LEU A 939 -59.16 9.51 -43.47
C LEU A 939 -60.16 10.42 -42.74
N ALA A 940 -61.10 9.84 -41.97
CA ALA A 940 -62.06 10.59 -41.17
C ALA A 940 -61.39 11.37 -40.02
N GLU A 941 -60.43 10.77 -39.31
CA GLU A 941 -59.62 11.48 -38.31
C GLU A 941 -58.78 12.58 -38.96
N LYS A 942 -58.20 12.36 -40.14
CA LYS A 942 -57.38 13.37 -40.85
C LYS A 942 -58.20 14.58 -41.31
N LEU A 943 -59.43 14.36 -41.78
CA LEU A 943 -60.35 15.44 -42.12
C LEU A 943 -60.83 16.20 -40.87
N ARG A 944 -61.14 15.50 -39.77
CA ARG A 944 -61.45 16.14 -38.48
C ARG A 944 -60.28 16.95 -37.93
N PHE A 945 -59.07 16.41 -37.98
CA PHE A 945 -57.83 17.09 -37.59
C PHE A 945 -57.63 18.37 -38.41
N ALA A 946 -57.72 18.31 -39.74
CA ALA A 946 -57.57 19.49 -40.60
C ALA A 946 -58.62 20.57 -40.28
N ALA A 947 -59.87 20.20 -39.98
CA ALA A 947 -60.91 21.14 -39.58
C ALA A 947 -60.71 21.69 -38.15
N PHE A 948 -60.26 20.86 -37.21
CA PHE A 948 -60.01 21.23 -35.80
C PHE A 948 -58.83 22.20 -35.66
N VAL A 949 -57.75 21.93 -36.40
CA VAL A 949 -56.54 22.75 -36.38
C VAL A 949 -56.83 24.10 -37.03
N LYS A 950 -57.55 24.12 -38.17
CA LYS A 950 -57.86 25.36 -38.91
C LYS A 950 -59.12 26.10 -38.40
N ASP A 951 -59.61 25.76 -37.20
CA ASP A 951 -60.58 26.55 -36.43
C ASP A 951 -59.86 27.80 -35.88
N HIS A 952 -59.62 28.78 -36.75
CA HIS A 952 -58.79 29.97 -36.51
C HIS A 952 -59.50 31.31 -36.80
N ASP A 953 -60.79 31.30 -37.13
CA ASP A 953 -61.54 32.53 -37.43
C ASP A 953 -61.87 33.33 -36.15
N CYS A 954 -60.89 34.07 -35.67
CA CYS A 954 -61.02 34.99 -34.54
C CYS A 954 -61.68 36.33 -34.92
N SER A 955 -62.44 36.43 -36.02
CA SER A 955 -63.17 37.66 -36.39
C SER A 955 -64.23 38.11 -35.36
N LYS A 956 -64.53 37.27 -34.35
CA LYS A 956 -65.37 37.60 -33.18
C LYS A 956 -64.74 37.06 -31.89
N PRO A 957 -64.48 37.90 -30.86
CA PRO A 957 -63.82 37.47 -29.62
C PRO A 957 -64.52 36.31 -28.89
N GLU A 958 -65.86 36.32 -28.87
CA GLU A 958 -66.69 35.30 -28.20
C GLU A 958 -66.83 33.99 -29.00
N GLY A 959 -66.16 33.88 -30.15
CA GLY A 959 -66.28 32.76 -31.09
C GLY A 959 -65.05 31.85 -31.17
N CYS A 960 -63.84 32.37 -30.94
CA CYS A 960 -62.63 31.72 -31.43
C CYS A 960 -62.24 30.43 -30.66
N HIS A 961 -61.84 29.41 -31.40
CA HIS A 961 -61.36 28.12 -30.89
C HIS A 961 -62.36 27.44 -29.93
N LYS A 962 -63.63 27.34 -30.31
CA LYS A 962 -64.64 26.61 -29.51
C LYS A 962 -64.48 25.09 -29.56
N GLY A 963 -63.80 24.54 -30.58
CA GLY A 963 -63.43 23.12 -30.60
C GLY A 963 -62.34 22.74 -29.59
N TRP A 964 -61.56 23.71 -29.12
CA TRP A 964 -60.31 23.53 -28.36
C TRP A 964 -60.49 23.36 -26.85
N ASP A 965 -61.73 23.16 -26.38
CA ASP A 965 -61.98 22.75 -25.00
C ASP A 965 -61.27 21.41 -24.69
N ILE A 966 -60.41 21.38 -23.67
CA ILE A 966 -59.60 20.23 -23.26
C ILE A 966 -59.47 20.16 -21.74
N GLN A 967 -59.35 18.93 -21.24
CA GLN A 967 -59.18 18.61 -19.82
C GLN A 967 -58.19 17.44 -19.70
N SER A 968 -56.94 17.66 -20.15
CA SER A 968 -55.99 16.56 -20.33
C SER A 968 -55.49 16.01 -18.99
N THR A 969 -55.74 14.72 -18.75
CA THR A 969 -55.36 14.04 -17.51
C THR A 969 -53.96 13.42 -17.60
N ARG A 970 -53.45 12.94 -16.46
CA ARG A 970 -52.20 12.16 -16.39
C ARG A 970 -52.24 10.95 -17.32
N LEU A 971 -53.39 10.26 -17.41
CA LEU A 971 -53.59 9.13 -18.32
C LEU A 971 -53.39 9.55 -19.79
N ASP A 972 -53.81 10.77 -20.15
CA ASP A 972 -53.67 11.31 -21.51
C ASP A 972 -52.24 11.73 -21.81
N LEU A 973 -51.55 12.39 -20.87
CA LEU A 973 -50.13 12.67 -21.03
C LEU A 973 -49.29 11.38 -21.16
N GLY A 974 -49.67 10.30 -20.48
CA GLY A 974 -49.02 8.98 -20.68
C GLY A 974 -49.18 8.44 -22.11
N LYS A 975 -50.37 8.55 -22.71
CA LYS A 975 -50.61 8.19 -24.13
C LYS A 975 -49.73 9.04 -25.05
N ILE A 976 -49.64 10.35 -24.79
CA ILE A 976 -48.84 11.30 -25.56
C ILE A 976 -47.33 10.99 -25.44
N PHE A 977 -46.85 10.65 -24.25
CA PHE A 977 -45.45 10.26 -24.03
C PHE A 977 -45.11 8.97 -24.81
N ASN A 978 -46.00 7.97 -24.81
CA ASN A 978 -45.84 6.79 -25.67
C ASN A 978 -45.85 7.18 -27.16
N PHE A 979 -46.78 8.04 -27.60
CA PHE A 979 -46.84 8.49 -28.99
C PHE A 979 -45.58 9.26 -29.42
N ILE A 980 -45.03 10.14 -28.59
CA ILE A 980 -43.76 10.84 -28.85
C ILE A 980 -42.62 9.82 -28.97
N ALA A 981 -42.55 8.84 -28.05
CA ALA A 981 -41.53 7.80 -28.10
C ALA A 981 -41.67 6.85 -29.31
N GLU A 982 -42.88 6.61 -29.82
CA GLU A 982 -43.11 5.94 -31.11
C GLU A 982 -42.65 6.81 -32.29
N ALA A 983 -43.03 8.09 -32.30
CA ALA A 983 -42.81 9.00 -33.42
C ALA A 983 -41.37 9.53 -33.55
N THR A 984 -40.58 9.54 -32.47
CA THR A 984 -39.18 9.99 -32.47
C THR A 984 -38.15 8.87 -32.49
N LYS A 985 -38.56 7.60 -32.64
CA LYS A 985 -37.63 6.47 -32.83
C LYS A 985 -36.88 6.62 -34.18
N PRO A 986 -35.56 6.35 -34.23
CA PRO A 986 -34.86 6.20 -35.50
C PRO A 986 -35.55 5.15 -36.36
N GLN A 987 -35.86 5.45 -37.62
CA GLN A 987 -36.38 4.43 -38.52
C GLN A 987 -35.27 3.38 -38.79
N PRO A 988 -35.61 2.08 -38.83
CA PRO A 988 -34.65 1.06 -39.22
C PRO A 988 -34.15 1.35 -40.65
N PRO A 989 -32.86 1.11 -40.95
CA PRO A 989 -32.31 1.37 -42.27
C PRO A 989 -33.12 0.61 -43.32
N THR A 990 -33.65 1.34 -44.30
CA THR A 990 -34.51 0.76 -45.33
C THR A 990 -33.75 -0.35 -46.06
N PRO A 991 -34.27 -1.59 -46.15
CA PRO A 991 -33.56 -2.68 -46.80
C PRO A 991 -33.33 -2.32 -48.27
N VAL A 992 -32.07 -2.20 -48.66
CA VAL A 992 -31.68 -1.94 -50.05
C VAL A 992 -32.12 -3.14 -50.87
N VAL A 993 -33.19 -2.98 -51.64
CA VAL A 993 -33.70 -4.00 -52.55
C VAL A 993 -32.61 -4.27 -53.59
N ALA A 994 -32.03 -5.47 -53.56
CA ALA A 994 -31.05 -5.91 -54.54
C ALA A 994 -31.65 -5.79 -55.94
N GLY A 995 -30.96 -5.09 -56.83
CA GLY A 995 -31.57 -4.56 -58.06
C GLY A 995 -32.02 -5.64 -59.05
N ALA A 996 -33.10 -5.34 -59.77
CA ALA A 996 -33.35 -6.01 -61.04
C ALA A 996 -32.23 -5.64 -62.01
N GLY A 997 -31.46 -6.64 -62.47
CA GLY A 997 -30.34 -6.42 -63.36
C GLY A 997 -30.79 -5.97 -64.75
N THR A 998 -30.30 -4.82 -65.20
CA THR A 998 -30.30 -4.43 -66.61
C THR A 998 -29.07 -5.01 -67.29
N GLU A 999 -29.27 -5.83 -68.31
CA GLU A 999 -28.22 -6.34 -69.18
C GLU A 999 -27.57 -5.18 -69.97
N THR A 1000 -26.25 -5.01 -69.85
CA THR A 1000 -25.47 -4.17 -70.77
C THR A 1000 -24.72 -5.03 -71.77
N ALA A 1001 -25.21 -5.09 -73.00
CA ALA A 1001 -24.42 -5.57 -74.13
C ALA A 1001 -23.18 -4.68 -74.30
N GLY A 1002 -22.03 -5.27 -74.63
CA GLY A 1002 -20.79 -4.54 -74.85
C GLY A 1002 -20.62 -4.05 -76.28
N ASN A 1003 -19.69 -3.11 -76.47
CA ASN A 1003 -18.73 -3.10 -77.58
C ASN A 1003 -17.61 -2.10 -77.29
N GLU A 1004 -16.42 -2.44 -77.79
CA GLU A 1004 -15.21 -1.61 -78.06
C GLU A 1004 -14.74 -0.62 -76.96
#